data_AF-A0A1X7FFP3-F1
#
_entry.id   AF-A0A1X7FFP3-F1
#
_cell.length_a   1.000
_cell.length_b   1.000
_cell.length_c   1.000
_cell.angle_alpha   90.00
_cell.angle_beta   90.00
_cell.angle_gamma   90.00
#
_symmetry.space_group_name_H-M   'P 1'
#
loop_
_entity.id
_entity.type
_entity.pdbx_description
1 polymer ?
#
loop_
_entity_poly.entity_id
_entity_poly.type
_entity_poly.pdbx_seq_one_letter_code
_entity_poly.pdbx_strand_id
1 'polypeptide(L)'
;MQFVQDDRLLSLETPAGPDVLLVERVRGRESLSSPFLYRIDALGPIEPLAPEVIVGNSVNIGFRQLDGERHYVNGIARSLGVGVPVGRDQRYYTIEVVPWLSLLSYTSDCRIFHSLGSGGPMAVPKIVETIFHEFGFSNFEFRSLTGSYQPREYCVQYNETYFGFVSRLLEEEGIYYYFAHERNRHKLILSDSAAGYAKLSPATLRFNPSGQYADQIERWERVYSIASGRWATKDYDFQAPRTPLDSDEASVAKVPVSTKYELFEYPGRFATRDAGSTLARRRMETEERGLEGVRGVGACRTLHPGMTFALTDHPTASENNQPVVVSELEFDACNEGFLPGDKRKASYGNSFHALPAKSVVRPERRTPKPSVRGIQTAFVVGPAGEEIYTDKFGRIMVQFHWDRRGRSDEKSSCWIRVAQSWAGHQWGMQTVPRVGMEVLVDFVDGDPDRPMVIGVVNNADALPTYALPEHKTRSGIKTRSSPGGRGFNEIRFEDKAGKEQVFLHAQRDYDLRIGHDSRTSVASGQHVNVAGGLWEWVGKNHHATVDGDHVESIGGGVSRSIGVDLHDKVGTNYAVHAGTNLCLEAGASLTLKVGGSFITLNAAGISMNGTMVLINSGGAANGLSAAPAKPDKPSPADKDKGGSIKAPPKAKLPRAAQSHSPKAAAQAMVMRNAAASNTPLCEICQK
;
A
#
# COMPACT_ATOMS: atom_id res chain seq x y z
N MET A 1 -53.71 -14.21 34.22
CA MET A 1 -52.80 -13.48 35.13
C MET A 1 -51.70 -12.93 34.23
N GLN A 2 -51.56 -11.61 34.14
CA GLN A 2 -50.56 -11.00 33.24
C GLN A 2 -49.19 -11.19 33.89
N PHE A 3 -48.28 -11.91 33.24
CA PHE A 3 -46.94 -12.13 33.75
C PHE A 3 -46.13 -10.86 33.57
N VAL A 4 -45.66 -10.26 34.67
CA VAL A 4 -44.85 -9.04 34.67
C VAL A 4 -43.43 -9.33 35.17
N GLN A 5 -42.46 -8.56 34.70
CA GLN A 5 -41.03 -8.76 35.02
C GLN A 5 -40.46 -7.75 36.01
N ASP A 6 -41.19 -6.69 36.34
CA ASP A 6 -40.69 -5.54 37.12
C ASP A 6 -40.15 -5.91 38.50
N ASP A 7 -40.68 -6.95 39.15
CA ASP A 7 -40.21 -7.40 40.46
C ASP A 7 -39.19 -8.55 40.42
N ARG A 8 -38.86 -9.04 39.23
CA ARG A 8 -37.98 -10.21 39.05
C ARG A 8 -36.51 -9.82 38.99
N LEU A 9 -35.63 -10.79 39.25
CA LEU A 9 -34.17 -10.60 39.19
C LEU A 9 -33.74 -10.06 37.82
N LEU A 10 -34.27 -10.64 36.74
CA LEU A 10 -34.02 -10.25 35.37
C LEU A 10 -35.26 -9.59 34.77
N SER A 11 -35.06 -8.51 34.03
CA SER A 11 -36.05 -7.94 33.11
C SER A 11 -35.45 -7.83 31.71
N LEU A 12 -36.30 -7.87 30.70
CA LEU A 12 -35.91 -7.77 29.30
C LEU A 12 -36.73 -6.69 28.60
N GLU A 13 -36.05 -5.70 28.05
CA GLU A 13 -36.65 -4.65 27.24
C GLU A 13 -36.26 -4.86 25.78
N THR A 14 -37.27 -5.02 24.92
CA THR A 14 -37.10 -5.16 23.47
C THR A 14 -38.10 -4.27 22.73
N PRO A 15 -37.91 -4.01 21.43
CA PRO A 15 -38.87 -3.25 20.63
C PRO A 15 -40.25 -3.91 20.49
N ALA A 16 -40.39 -5.21 20.82
CA ALA A 16 -41.68 -5.90 20.78
C ALA A 16 -42.68 -5.36 21.81
N GLY A 17 -42.20 -4.64 22.83
CA GLY A 17 -43.02 -4.07 23.90
C GLY A 17 -42.76 -4.72 25.26
N PRO A 18 -43.27 -4.09 26.33
CA PRO A 18 -43.11 -4.59 27.69
C PRO A 18 -43.83 -5.93 27.86
N ASP A 19 -43.20 -6.85 28.59
CA ASP A 19 -43.74 -8.17 28.96
C ASP A 19 -44.22 -9.06 27.80
N VAL A 20 -43.80 -8.76 26.56
CA VAL A 20 -44.02 -9.64 25.40
C VAL A 20 -43.04 -10.81 25.42
N LEU A 21 -41.78 -10.55 25.76
CA LEU A 21 -40.75 -11.56 25.97
C LEU A 21 -40.37 -11.56 27.45
N LEU A 22 -40.65 -12.68 28.11
CA LEU A 22 -40.41 -12.93 29.53
C LEU A 22 -39.08 -13.65 29.70
N VAL A 23 -38.05 -12.95 30.20
CA VAL A 23 -36.70 -13.53 30.33
C VAL A 23 -36.65 -14.55 31.46
N GLU A 24 -36.23 -15.77 31.11
CA GLU A 24 -36.05 -16.86 32.06
C GLU A 24 -34.60 -17.02 32.49
N ARG A 25 -33.66 -16.89 31.54
CA ARG A 25 -32.24 -17.09 31.80
C ARG A 25 -31.39 -16.22 30.88
N VAL A 26 -30.30 -15.69 31.40
CA VAL A 26 -29.28 -14.98 30.64
C VAL A 26 -27.93 -15.58 30.96
N ARG A 27 -27.21 -15.99 29.93
CA ARG A 27 -25.82 -16.44 30.00
C ARG A 27 -24.97 -15.43 29.26
N GLY A 28 -23.95 -14.89 29.93
CA GLY A 28 -23.09 -13.90 29.34
C GLY A 28 -21.63 -14.28 29.38
N ARG A 29 -20.90 -13.91 28.33
CA ARG A 29 -19.44 -13.96 28.28
C ARG A 29 -18.92 -12.60 27.83
N GLU A 30 -17.98 -12.07 28.61
CA GLU A 30 -17.34 -10.79 28.39
C GLU A 30 -15.83 -10.93 28.60
N SER A 31 -15.03 -10.19 27.83
CA SER A 31 -13.58 -10.14 28.01
C SER A 31 -13.04 -8.79 27.56
N LEU A 32 -11.95 -8.35 28.17
CA LEU A 32 -11.12 -7.29 27.61
C LEU A 32 -10.72 -7.69 26.19
N SER A 33 -10.82 -6.73 25.28
CA SER A 33 -10.46 -6.84 23.86
C SER A 33 -11.21 -7.94 23.11
N SER A 34 -12.44 -8.25 23.52
CA SER A 34 -13.33 -9.13 22.77
C SER A 34 -14.78 -8.64 22.88
N PRO A 35 -15.61 -8.79 21.82
CA PRO A 35 -17.03 -8.48 21.90
C PRO A 35 -17.72 -9.37 22.95
N PHE A 36 -18.63 -8.79 23.74
CA PHE A 36 -19.48 -9.60 24.60
C PHE A 36 -20.49 -10.42 23.77
N LEU A 37 -20.96 -11.53 24.36
CA LEU A 37 -22.06 -12.32 23.86
C LEU A 37 -23.00 -12.65 25.02
N TYR A 38 -24.24 -12.19 24.93
CA TYR A 38 -25.30 -12.59 25.85
C TYR A 38 -26.30 -13.48 25.13
N ARG A 39 -26.56 -14.65 25.69
CA ARG A 39 -27.62 -15.56 25.26
C ARG A 39 -28.77 -15.47 26.25
N ILE A 40 -29.91 -15.03 25.75
CA ILE A 40 -31.15 -14.87 26.50
C ILE A 40 -32.10 -16.00 26.11
N ASP A 41 -32.60 -16.73 27.10
CA ASP A 41 -33.71 -17.66 26.93
C ASP A 41 -34.96 -17.02 27.54
N ALA A 42 -36.03 -16.92 26.75
CA ALA A 42 -37.26 -16.22 27.11
C ALA A 42 -38.51 -17.01 26.72
N LEU A 43 -39.64 -16.74 27.38
CA LEU A 43 -40.97 -17.14 26.96
C LEU A 43 -41.65 -15.98 26.23
N GLY A 44 -42.41 -16.27 25.19
CA GLY A 44 -43.18 -15.24 24.47
C GLY A 44 -44.45 -15.81 23.84
N PRO A 45 -45.13 -15.06 22.96
CA PRO A 45 -46.41 -15.45 22.39
C PRO A 45 -46.32 -16.73 21.56
N ILE A 46 -47.40 -17.53 21.55
CA ILE A 46 -47.50 -18.74 20.73
C ILE A 46 -47.36 -18.43 19.24
N GLU A 47 -47.82 -17.29 18.74
CA GLU A 47 -47.52 -16.87 17.39
C GLU A 47 -46.12 -16.23 17.35
N PRO A 48 -45.24 -16.65 16.42
CA PRO A 48 -43.87 -16.17 16.38
C PRO A 48 -43.80 -14.67 16.12
N LEU A 49 -42.98 -13.96 16.88
CA LEU A 49 -42.65 -12.56 16.59
C LEU A 49 -41.98 -12.45 15.21
N ALA A 50 -42.32 -11.39 14.46
CA ALA A 50 -41.63 -11.07 13.22
C ALA A 50 -40.13 -10.81 13.53
N PRO A 51 -39.18 -11.48 12.83
CA PRO A 51 -37.76 -11.39 13.15
C PRO A 51 -37.21 -9.96 13.19
N GLU A 52 -37.65 -9.11 12.27
CA GLU A 52 -37.27 -7.70 12.13
C GLU A 52 -37.65 -6.81 13.33
N VAL A 53 -38.54 -7.26 14.22
CA VAL A 53 -38.86 -6.57 15.47
C VAL A 53 -37.72 -6.70 16.48
N ILE A 54 -36.99 -7.82 16.45
CA ILE A 54 -35.92 -8.13 17.41
C ILE A 54 -34.54 -8.01 16.75
N VAL A 55 -34.29 -8.75 15.68
CA VAL A 55 -32.97 -8.84 15.02
C VAL A 55 -32.54 -7.48 14.51
N GLY A 56 -31.30 -7.09 14.82
CA GLY A 56 -30.71 -5.80 14.45
C GLY A 56 -31.10 -4.64 15.37
N ASN A 57 -32.01 -4.84 16.33
CA ASN A 57 -32.46 -3.79 17.24
C ASN A 57 -31.79 -3.88 18.63
N SER A 58 -31.88 -2.78 19.37
CA SER A 58 -31.36 -2.63 20.73
C SER A 58 -32.15 -3.50 21.72
N VAL A 59 -31.43 -4.15 22.63
CA VAL A 59 -31.98 -4.97 23.72
C VAL A 59 -31.35 -4.54 25.04
N ASN A 60 -32.17 -4.31 26.07
CA ASN A 60 -31.68 -4.09 27.43
C ASN A 60 -32.03 -5.27 28.32
N ILE A 61 -31.07 -5.70 29.13
CA ILE A 61 -31.24 -6.72 30.15
C ILE A 61 -31.03 -6.03 31.50
N GLY A 62 -32.06 -6.00 32.32
CA GLY A 62 -32.01 -5.39 33.65
C GLY A 62 -31.75 -6.43 34.73
N PHE A 63 -30.76 -6.16 35.59
CA PHE A 63 -30.45 -6.93 36.78
C PHE A 63 -30.88 -6.13 38.02
N ARG A 64 -31.90 -6.61 38.71
CA ARG A 64 -32.33 -6.04 40.00
C ARG A 64 -31.24 -6.25 41.03
N GLN A 65 -30.88 -5.21 41.77
CA GLN A 65 -29.89 -5.22 42.86
C GLN A 65 -30.58 -5.43 44.21
N LEU A 66 -29.82 -5.54 45.30
CA LEU A 66 -30.37 -5.73 46.65
C LEU A 66 -31.09 -4.51 47.21
N ASP A 67 -30.65 -3.32 46.83
CA ASP A 67 -31.27 -2.04 47.18
C ASP A 67 -32.59 -1.80 46.40
N GLY A 68 -32.91 -2.68 45.45
CA GLY A 68 -34.09 -2.61 44.60
C GLY A 68 -33.85 -1.90 43.26
N GLU A 69 -32.69 -1.24 43.07
CA GLU A 69 -32.33 -0.58 41.82
C GLU A 69 -32.05 -1.58 40.69
N ARG A 70 -32.03 -1.10 39.45
CA ARG A 70 -31.72 -1.93 38.28
C ARG A 70 -30.45 -1.45 37.58
N HIS A 71 -29.48 -2.37 37.49
CA HIS A 71 -28.34 -2.24 36.59
C HIS A 71 -28.72 -2.78 35.22
N TYR A 72 -28.32 -2.12 34.14
CA TYR A 72 -28.66 -2.53 32.78
C TYR A 72 -27.40 -2.86 31.99
N VAL A 73 -27.46 -3.99 31.28
CA VAL A 73 -26.59 -4.23 30.13
C VAL A 73 -27.39 -4.04 28.85
N ASN A 74 -26.71 -3.51 27.84
CA ASN A 74 -27.29 -3.16 26.55
C ASN A 74 -26.47 -3.76 25.42
N GLY A 75 -27.14 -4.23 24.38
CA GLY A 75 -26.52 -4.63 23.12
C GLY A 75 -27.52 -4.70 21.98
N ILE A 76 -27.12 -5.32 20.88
CA ILE A 76 -27.91 -5.48 19.66
C ILE A 76 -28.20 -6.96 19.47
N ALA A 77 -29.45 -7.33 19.22
CA ALA A 77 -29.81 -8.71 18.93
C ALA A 77 -29.24 -9.14 17.56
N ARG A 78 -28.26 -10.04 17.54
CA ARG A 78 -27.71 -10.61 16.31
C ARG A 78 -28.57 -11.71 15.72
N SER A 79 -29.32 -12.43 16.55
CA SER A 79 -30.12 -13.57 16.13
C SER A 79 -31.34 -13.77 17.05
N LEU A 80 -32.40 -14.34 16.48
CA LEU A 80 -33.62 -14.77 17.17
C LEU A 80 -33.89 -16.23 16.78
N GLY A 81 -33.85 -17.12 17.76
CA GLY A 81 -34.31 -18.49 17.67
C GLY A 81 -35.75 -18.59 18.15
N VAL A 82 -36.62 -19.17 17.32
CA VAL A 82 -38.00 -19.49 17.68
C VAL A 82 -38.06 -20.94 18.13
N GLY A 83 -38.24 -21.15 19.43
CA GLY A 83 -38.24 -22.46 20.07
C GLY A 83 -39.60 -23.15 20.05
N VAL A 84 -39.68 -24.27 20.77
CA VAL A 84 -40.88 -25.11 20.86
C VAL A 84 -42.03 -24.41 21.61
N PRO A 85 -43.29 -24.66 21.22
CA PRO A 85 -44.46 -24.28 22.00
C PRO A 85 -44.44 -24.82 23.44
N VAL A 86 -45.01 -24.05 24.36
CA VAL A 86 -45.17 -24.42 25.77
C VAL A 86 -46.56 -24.02 26.25
N GLY A 87 -47.32 -25.01 26.72
CA GLY A 87 -48.74 -24.78 27.04
C GLY A 87 -49.55 -24.44 25.79
N ARG A 88 -50.61 -23.64 25.96
CA ARG A 88 -51.52 -23.27 24.86
C ARG A 88 -51.17 -21.95 24.18
N ASP A 89 -50.57 -21.01 24.92
CA ASP A 89 -50.48 -19.60 24.50
C ASP A 89 -49.05 -19.06 24.42
N GLN A 90 -48.03 -19.88 24.72
CA GLN A 90 -46.63 -19.44 24.78
C GLN A 90 -45.67 -20.37 24.02
N ARG A 91 -44.46 -19.88 23.75
CA ARG A 91 -43.33 -20.68 23.26
C ARG A 91 -42.00 -20.14 23.77
N TYR A 92 -40.95 -20.95 23.69
CA TYR A 92 -39.59 -20.51 24.00
C TYR A 92 -38.98 -19.68 22.86
N TYR A 93 -38.12 -18.74 23.22
CA TYR A 93 -37.28 -17.95 22.32
C TYR A 93 -35.83 -17.94 22.84
N THR A 94 -34.87 -17.92 21.94
CA THR A 94 -33.47 -17.65 22.27
C THR A 94 -33.02 -16.41 21.51
N ILE A 95 -32.43 -15.43 22.20
CA ILE A 95 -31.89 -14.21 21.58
C ILE A 95 -30.40 -14.14 21.89
N GLU A 96 -29.59 -13.91 20.87
CA GLU A 96 -28.17 -13.62 21.07
C GLU A 96 -27.92 -12.14 20.87
N VAL A 97 -27.27 -11.51 21.85
CA VAL A 97 -27.03 -10.07 21.92
C VAL A 97 -25.52 -9.82 21.91
N VAL A 98 -25.08 -8.88 21.07
CA VAL A 98 -23.67 -8.51 20.85
C VAL A 98 -23.50 -6.99 20.86
N PRO A 99 -22.29 -6.45 21.03
CA PRO A 99 -22.06 -5.02 20.89
C PRO A 99 -22.19 -4.56 19.43
N TRP A 100 -22.36 -3.25 19.23
CA TRP A 100 -22.38 -2.64 17.91
C TRP A 100 -21.09 -2.92 17.12
N LEU A 101 -19.95 -3.07 17.81
CA LEU A 101 -18.65 -3.38 17.19
C LEU A 101 -18.70 -4.68 16.39
N SER A 102 -19.47 -5.68 16.84
CA SER A 102 -19.63 -6.97 16.14
C SER A 102 -20.31 -6.83 14.79
N LEU A 103 -21.12 -5.79 14.57
CA LEU A 103 -21.80 -5.56 13.30
C LEU A 103 -20.82 -5.29 12.15
N LEU A 104 -19.61 -4.81 12.46
CA LEU A 104 -18.53 -4.65 11.49
C LEU A 104 -18.02 -5.98 10.91
N SER A 105 -18.49 -7.13 11.42
CA SER A 105 -18.20 -8.45 10.85
C SER A 105 -19.06 -8.76 9.61
N TYR A 106 -20.18 -8.05 9.42
CA TYR A 106 -21.09 -8.24 8.27
C TYR A 106 -20.70 -7.39 7.05
N THR A 107 -19.50 -6.80 7.07
CA THR A 107 -18.98 -5.95 6.01
C THR A 107 -17.48 -6.16 5.85
N SER A 108 -17.01 -6.19 4.61
CA SER A 108 -15.60 -6.39 4.22
C SER A 108 -15.25 -5.50 3.04
N ASP A 109 -13.97 -5.17 2.90
CA ASP A 109 -13.48 -4.34 1.80
C ASP A 109 -12.01 -4.63 1.48
N CYS A 110 -11.57 -4.12 0.32
CA CYS A 110 -10.15 -3.88 0.04
C CYS A 110 -9.95 -2.37 -0.05
N ARG A 111 -9.30 -1.79 0.96
CA ARG A 111 -9.19 -0.34 1.12
C ARG A 111 -7.81 0.08 1.59
N ILE A 112 -7.31 1.13 0.96
CA ILE A 112 -6.08 1.80 1.38
C ILE A 112 -6.43 2.97 2.31
N PHE A 113 -5.75 3.02 3.45
CA PHE A 113 -5.70 4.15 4.38
C PHE A 113 -4.31 4.77 4.25
N HIS A 114 -4.23 5.92 3.58
CA HIS A 114 -2.97 6.59 3.29
C HIS A 114 -3.11 8.12 3.31
N SER A 115 -1.95 8.78 3.21
CA SER A 115 -1.73 10.19 3.49
C SER A 115 -2.51 11.21 2.65
N LEU A 116 -3.06 10.83 1.50
CA LEU A 116 -3.47 11.79 0.47
C LEU A 116 -4.99 12.00 0.34
N GLY A 117 -5.80 11.19 1.02
CA GLY A 117 -7.26 11.35 1.08
C GLY A 117 -7.76 12.15 2.29
N SER A 118 -6.98 12.25 3.37
CA SER A 118 -7.42 12.70 4.70
C SER A 118 -6.52 13.75 5.38
N GLY A 119 -5.54 14.32 4.68
CA GLY A 119 -4.72 15.44 5.19
C GLY A 119 -3.44 15.05 5.94
N GLY A 120 -2.86 13.87 5.66
CA GLY A 120 -1.58 13.42 6.22
C GLY A 120 -1.57 11.95 6.64
N PRO A 121 -0.40 11.39 7.00
CA PRO A 121 -0.28 10.04 7.59
C PRO A 121 -1.25 9.83 8.75
N MET A 122 -1.90 8.67 8.81
CA MET A 122 -2.90 8.39 9.85
C MET A 122 -2.36 7.43 10.90
N ALA A 123 -2.46 7.83 12.17
CA ALA A 123 -2.27 6.93 13.29
C ALA A 123 -3.47 5.97 13.43
N VAL A 124 -3.24 4.78 13.98
CA VAL A 124 -4.28 3.74 14.14
C VAL A 124 -5.54 4.24 14.85
N PRO A 125 -5.49 4.99 15.96
CA PRO A 125 -6.71 5.52 16.58
C PRO A 125 -7.57 6.34 15.60
N LYS A 126 -6.93 7.11 14.70
CA LYS A 126 -7.64 7.90 13.69
C LYS A 126 -8.27 7.04 12.60
N ILE A 127 -7.60 5.96 12.18
CA ILE A 127 -8.16 4.99 11.23
C ILE A 127 -9.41 4.33 11.83
N VAL A 128 -9.31 3.87 13.08
CA VAL A 128 -10.41 3.23 13.82
C VAL A 128 -11.59 4.18 13.99
N GLU A 129 -11.34 5.42 14.43
CA GLU A 129 -12.35 6.48 14.56
C GLU A 129 -13.07 6.75 13.22
N THR A 130 -12.31 6.85 12.13
CA THR A 130 -12.86 7.09 10.79
C THR A 130 -13.81 5.97 10.38
N ILE A 131 -13.42 4.71 10.61
CA ILE A 131 -14.28 3.55 10.31
C ILE A 131 -15.56 3.61 11.15
N PHE A 132 -15.47 3.87 12.45
CA PHE A 132 -16.64 3.93 13.33
C PHE A 132 -17.65 4.99 12.85
N HIS A 133 -17.18 6.19 12.52
CA HIS A 133 -18.04 7.25 12.01
C HIS A 133 -18.63 6.95 10.63
N GLU A 134 -17.88 6.31 9.73
CA GLU A 134 -18.40 5.89 8.41
C GLU A 134 -19.60 4.93 8.53
N PHE A 135 -19.62 4.08 9.56
CA PHE A 135 -20.74 3.18 9.85
C PHE A 135 -21.80 3.77 10.80
N GLY A 136 -21.70 5.07 11.13
CA GLY A 136 -22.68 5.76 11.97
C GLY A 136 -22.56 5.50 13.46
N PHE A 137 -21.44 4.93 13.93
CA PHE A 137 -21.20 4.71 15.35
C PHE A 137 -20.50 5.92 15.98
N SER A 138 -21.00 6.34 17.15
CA SER A 138 -20.45 7.44 17.95
C SER A 138 -20.31 7.09 19.45
N ASN A 139 -20.81 5.93 19.88
CA ASN A 139 -20.75 5.47 21.25
C ASN A 139 -19.40 4.78 21.55
N PHE A 140 -18.32 5.53 21.44
CA PHE A 140 -16.98 5.09 21.82
C PHE A 140 -16.18 6.22 22.47
N GLU A 141 -15.14 5.87 23.21
CA GLU A 141 -14.28 6.81 23.91
C GLU A 141 -12.85 6.28 23.97
N PHE A 142 -11.90 7.08 23.49
CA PHE A 142 -10.48 6.85 23.72
C PHE A 142 -10.12 7.39 25.10
N ARG A 143 -10.03 6.50 26.08
CA ARG A 143 -9.76 6.84 27.48
C ARG A 143 -8.30 6.61 27.80
N SER A 144 -7.60 7.65 28.23
CA SER A 144 -6.21 7.56 28.70
C SER A 144 -5.30 6.81 27.71
N LEU A 145 -5.36 7.18 26.42
CA LEU A 145 -4.36 6.76 25.45
C LEU A 145 -3.07 7.55 25.69
N THR A 146 -2.06 6.86 26.21
CA THR A 146 -0.78 7.43 26.65
C THR A 146 0.38 7.07 25.73
N GLY A 147 0.21 6.07 24.86
CA GLY A 147 1.22 5.63 23.92
C GLY A 147 1.42 6.59 22.75
N SER A 148 2.61 6.51 22.16
CA SER A 148 2.88 7.11 20.85
C SER A 148 2.44 6.15 19.75
N TYR A 149 1.64 6.64 18.80
CA TYR A 149 1.15 5.86 17.65
C TYR A 149 1.74 6.45 16.38
N GLN A 150 2.70 5.74 15.79
CA GLN A 150 3.37 6.21 14.59
C GLN A 150 2.36 6.31 13.44
N PRO A 151 2.23 7.49 12.81
CA PRO A 151 1.39 7.62 11.64
C PRO A 151 1.87 6.71 10.51
N ARG A 152 0.95 5.95 9.90
CA ARG A 152 1.27 5.02 8.83
C ARG A 152 1.13 5.72 7.49
N GLU A 153 2.19 5.73 6.69
CA GLU A 153 2.14 6.27 5.31
C GLU A 153 1.19 5.47 4.43
N TYR A 154 1.11 4.16 4.68
CA TYR A 154 0.30 3.21 3.94
C TYR A 154 -0.18 2.08 4.86
N CYS A 155 -1.49 1.87 4.92
CA CYS A 155 -2.11 0.79 5.67
C CYS A 155 -3.32 0.26 4.90
N VAL A 156 -3.42 -1.04 4.72
CA VAL A 156 -4.35 -1.69 3.80
C VAL A 156 -5.23 -2.66 4.57
N GLN A 157 -6.54 -2.48 4.43
CA GLN A 157 -7.52 -3.52 4.66
C GLN A 157 -7.58 -4.38 3.39
N TYR A 158 -7.28 -5.68 3.48
CA TYR A 158 -7.23 -6.55 2.30
C TYR A 158 -7.98 -7.86 2.54
N ASN A 159 -9.10 -8.07 1.83
CA ASN A 159 -9.94 -9.27 1.94
C ASN A 159 -10.31 -9.65 3.39
N GLU A 160 -10.51 -8.64 4.24
CA GLU A 160 -10.87 -8.81 5.65
C GLU A 160 -12.09 -7.96 6.02
N THR A 161 -12.83 -8.40 7.05
CA THR A 161 -13.97 -7.63 7.55
C THR A 161 -13.49 -6.36 8.24
N TYR A 162 -14.35 -5.36 8.36
CA TYR A 162 -13.99 -4.14 9.12
C TYR A 162 -13.72 -4.46 10.59
N PHE A 163 -14.44 -5.43 11.16
CA PHE A 163 -14.16 -5.92 12.51
C PHE A 163 -12.77 -6.55 12.61
N GLY A 164 -12.38 -7.40 11.66
CA GLY A 164 -11.03 -7.99 11.61
C GLY A 164 -9.94 -6.93 11.47
N PHE A 165 -10.12 -5.98 10.56
CA PHE A 165 -9.17 -4.89 10.37
C PHE A 165 -9.01 -4.02 11.63
N VAL A 166 -10.10 -3.59 12.24
CA VAL A 166 -10.05 -2.81 13.51
C VAL A 166 -9.39 -3.64 14.61
N SER A 167 -9.76 -4.91 14.77
CA SER A 167 -9.23 -5.77 15.82
C SER A 167 -7.72 -5.96 15.68
N ARG A 168 -7.22 -6.33 14.48
CA ARG A 168 -5.76 -6.51 14.29
C ARG A 168 -4.99 -5.21 14.50
N LEU A 169 -5.55 -4.05 14.15
CA LEU A 169 -4.87 -2.77 14.36
C LEU A 169 -4.78 -2.41 15.85
N LEU A 170 -5.84 -2.65 16.62
CA LEU A 170 -5.83 -2.47 18.08
C LEU A 170 -4.86 -3.45 18.74
N GLU A 171 -4.83 -4.71 18.28
CA GLU A 171 -3.86 -5.73 18.70
C GLU A 171 -2.40 -5.33 18.40
N GLU A 172 -2.15 -4.81 17.20
CA GLU A 172 -0.82 -4.34 16.78
C GLU A 172 -0.29 -3.22 17.69
N GLU A 173 -1.15 -2.25 18.02
CA GLU A 173 -0.80 -1.08 18.85
C GLU A 173 -0.94 -1.32 20.35
N GLY A 174 -1.42 -2.49 20.77
CA GLY A 174 -1.61 -2.81 22.18
C GLY A 174 -2.74 -2.02 22.86
N ILE A 175 -3.75 -1.59 22.10
CA ILE A 175 -4.93 -0.88 22.61
C ILE A 175 -5.99 -1.93 22.97
N TYR A 176 -6.29 -2.05 24.25
CA TYR A 176 -7.38 -2.90 24.72
C TYR A 176 -8.70 -2.15 24.67
N TYR A 177 -9.81 -2.90 24.70
CA TYR A 177 -11.13 -2.29 24.83
C TYR A 177 -12.07 -3.08 25.74
N TYR A 178 -13.13 -2.42 26.22
CA TYR A 178 -14.24 -3.04 26.94
C TYR A 178 -15.52 -2.21 26.74
N PHE A 179 -16.65 -2.70 27.28
CA PHE A 179 -17.94 -2.04 27.10
C PHE A 179 -18.45 -1.51 28.44
N ALA A 180 -18.72 -0.21 28.50
CA ALA A 180 -19.44 0.41 29.60
C ALA A 180 -20.92 0.44 29.25
N HIS A 181 -21.76 -0.17 30.08
CA HIS A 181 -23.18 -0.28 29.83
C HIS A 181 -23.98 0.77 30.58
N GLU A 182 -25.03 1.25 29.92
CA GLU A 182 -26.06 2.10 30.47
C GLU A 182 -27.43 1.61 29.95
N ARG A 183 -28.53 2.07 30.54
CA ARG A 183 -29.84 1.75 29.98
C ARG A 183 -29.95 2.36 28.56
N ASN A 184 -30.37 1.56 27.59
CA ASN A 184 -30.54 1.91 26.17
C ASN A 184 -29.25 2.13 25.35
N ARG A 185 -28.05 2.04 25.93
CA ARG A 185 -26.80 2.18 25.18
C ARG A 185 -25.63 1.48 25.84
N HIS A 186 -24.62 1.13 25.04
CA HIS A 186 -23.31 0.72 25.53
C HIS A 186 -22.23 1.51 24.80
N LYS A 187 -21.17 1.85 25.52
CA LYS A 187 -20.03 2.62 25.01
C LYS A 187 -18.79 1.72 24.94
N LEU A 188 -18.13 1.70 23.78
CA LEU A 188 -16.83 1.06 23.62
C LEU A 188 -15.74 1.95 24.22
N ILE A 189 -15.08 1.51 25.29
CA ILE A 189 -13.94 2.20 25.89
C ILE A 189 -12.67 1.61 25.31
N LEU A 190 -11.82 2.43 24.69
CA LEU A 190 -10.51 2.04 24.18
C LEU A 190 -9.41 2.69 25.01
N SER A 191 -8.42 1.92 25.44
CA SER A 191 -7.32 2.43 26.26
C SER A 191 -6.04 1.62 26.08
N ASP A 192 -4.92 2.17 26.50
CA ASP A 192 -3.60 1.52 26.46
C ASP A 192 -2.85 1.64 27.80
N SER A 193 -3.56 2.02 28.86
CA SER A 193 -3.02 2.34 30.19
C SER A 193 -3.91 1.80 31.31
N ALA A 194 -3.33 1.50 32.47
CA ALA A 194 -4.08 1.11 33.66
C ALA A 194 -5.03 2.21 34.17
N ALA A 195 -4.77 3.48 33.83
CA ALA A 195 -5.67 4.59 34.13
C ALA A 195 -7.00 4.54 33.33
N GLY A 196 -7.08 3.68 32.31
CA GLY A 196 -8.30 3.46 31.53
C GLY A 196 -9.34 2.56 32.19
N TYR A 197 -8.98 1.85 33.26
CA TYR A 197 -9.90 0.98 33.97
C TYR A 197 -10.97 1.76 34.72
N ALA A 198 -12.20 1.23 34.72
CA ALA A 198 -13.28 1.74 35.55
C ALA A 198 -13.12 1.24 37.00
N LYS A 199 -13.70 1.95 37.97
CA LYS A 199 -13.75 1.50 39.36
C LYS A 199 -15.14 0.93 39.64
N LEU A 200 -15.19 -0.23 40.29
CA LEU A 200 -16.44 -0.76 40.82
C LEU A 200 -16.97 0.17 41.93
N SER A 201 -18.29 0.23 42.09
CA SER A 201 -18.94 0.92 43.19
C SER A 201 -19.86 -0.06 43.93
N PRO A 202 -19.58 -0.38 45.22
CA PRO A 202 -18.39 0.01 45.98
C PRO A 202 -17.10 -0.61 45.41
N ALA A 203 -15.95 0.02 45.69
CA ALA A 203 -14.66 -0.41 45.13
C ALA A 203 -14.08 -1.67 45.79
N THR A 204 -14.80 -2.28 46.72
CA THR A 204 -14.39 -3.46 47.47
C THR A 204 -15.45 -4.55 47.41
N LEU A 205 -15.01 -5.81 47.31
CA LEU A 205 -15.87 -6.99 47.41
C LEU A 205 -15.39 -7.89 48.55
N ARG A 206 -16.34 -8.34 49.37
CA ARG A 206 -16.07 -9.27 50.47
C ARG A 206 -15.80 -10.67 49.94
N PHE A 207 -14.80 -11.33 50.51
CA PHE A 207 -14.64 -12.77 50.40
C PHE A 207 -15.50 -13.49 51.43
N ASN A 208 -16.34 -14.41 50.99
CA ASN A 208 -17.11 -15.30 51.85
C ASN A 208 -17.41 -16.62 51.12
N PRO A 209 -16.76 -17.73 51.50
CA PRO A 209 -16.94 -19.02 50.83
C PRO A 209 -18.30 -19.68 51.10
N SER A 210 -19.10 -19.17 52.04
CA SER A 210 -20.38 -19.77 52.42
C SER A 210 -21.54 -19.49 51.48
N GLY A 211 -21.42 -18.59 50.49
CA GLY A 211 -22.53 -18.30 49.59
C GLY A 211 -23.63 -17.39 50.18
N GLN A 212 -23.46 -16.88 51.41
CA GLN A 212 -24.59 -16.34 52.20
C GLN A 212 -24.95 -14.87 51.96
N TYR A 213 -24.02 -14.03 51.49
CA TYR A 213 -24.30 -12.62 51.19
C TYR A 213 -24.45 -12.42 49.69
N ALA A 214 -25.25 -11.45 49.30
CA ALA A 214 -25.27 -10.99 47.92
C ALA A 214 -24.10 -10.03 47.66
N ASP A 215 -23.63 -10.00 46.41
CA ASP A 215 -22.44 -9.25 45.96
C ASP A 215 -21.13 -9.60 46.70
N GLN A 216 -20.85 -10.90 46.84
CA GLN A 216 -19.62 -11.43 47.44
C GLN A 216 -18.77 -12.24 46.45
N ILE A 217 -17.54 -12.52 46.85
CA ILE A 217 -16.62 -13.47 46.22
C ILE A 217 -16.61 -14.78 47.03
N GLU A 218 -16.91 -15.90 46.39
CA GLU A 218 -17.03 -17.23 47.01
C GLU A 218 -15.75 -18.05 46.85
N ARG A 219 -15.09 -17.92 45.70
CA ARG A 219 -13.81 -18.56 45.41
C ARG A 219 -12.81 -17.52 44.95
N TRP A 220 -11.58 -17.64 45.43
CA TRP A 220 -10.46 -16.78 45.07
C TRP A 220 -9.20 -17.63 44.97
N GLU A 221 -8.65 -17.73 43.76
CA GLU A 221 -7.47 -18.56 43.47
C GLU A 221 -6.45 -17.72 42.71
N ARG A 222 -5.35 -17.36 43.38
CA ARG A 222 -4.20 -16.68 42.76
C ARG A 222 -3.42 -17.69 41.92
N VAL A 223 -3.18 -17.36 40.66
CA VAL A 223 -2.50 -18.23 39.68
C VAL A 223 -1.25 -17.52 39.16
N TYR A 224 -0.18 -18.30 39.02
CA TYR A 224 1.08 -17.87 38.42
C TYR A 224 1.42 -18.77 37.23
N SER A 225 1.95 -18.18 36.16
CA SER A 225 2.38 -18.91 34.96
C SER A 225 3.80 -18.51 34.55
N ILE A 226 4.39 -19.30 33.65
CA ILE A 226 5.65 -18.96 32.98
C ILE A 226 5.36 -18.19 31.68
N ALA A 227 6.21 -17.22 31.35
CA ALA A 227 6.29 -16.58 30.03
C ALA A 227 7.75 -16.55 29.56
N SER A 228 7.97 -16.18 28.30
CA SER A 228 9.32 -15.92 27.77
C SER A 228 10.01 -14.79 28.53
N GLY A 229 11.34 -14.84 28.64
CA GLY A 229 12.09 -13.85 29.40
C GLY A 229 12.50 -12.61 28.60
N ARG A 230 12.33 -12.64 27.27
CA ARG A 230 12.68 -11.52 26.38
C ARG A 230 11.88 -11.58 25.08
N TRP A 231 11.55 -10.41 24.56
CA TRP A 231 11.09 -10.22 23.19
C TRP A 231 12.11 -9.38 22.42
N ALA A 232 12.59 -9.88 21.28
CA ALA A 232 13.49 -9.17 20.38
C ALA A 232 12.84 -8.99 19.00
N THR A 233 13.12 -7.87 18.35
CA THR A 233 12.56 -7.54 17.03
C THR A 233 13.56 -6.78 16.19
N LYS A 234 13.45 -6.92 14.87
CA LYS A 234 14.29 -6.18 13.92
C LYS A 234 13.49 -5.68 12.71
N ASP A 235 13.95 -4.61 12.09
CA ASP A 235 13.43 -4.16 10.80
C ASP A 235 14.52 -3.54 9.89
N TYR A 236 14.13 -3.11 8.69
CA TYR A 236 14.95 -2.42 7.70
C TYR A 236 14.17 -1.25 7.09
N ASP A 237 14.72 -0.04 7.21
CA ASP A 237 14.24 1.14 6.51
C ASP A 237 15.20 1.51 5.37
N PHE A 238 14.67 1.55 4.15
CA PHE A 238 15.45 1.91 2.97
C PHE A 238 15.85 3.39 2.93
N GLN A 239 15.14 4.26 3.67
CA GLN A 239 15.50 5.68 3.77
C GLN A 239 16.69 5.91 4.71
N ALA A 240 16.90 5.00 5.67
CA ALA A 240 18.01 5.02 6.61
C ALA A 240 18.70 3.64 6.71
N PRO A 241 19.27 3.09 5.62
CA PRO A 241 19.65 1.68 5.51
C PRO A 241 20.83 1.25 6.40
N ARG A 242 21.52 2.22 7.01
CA ARG A 242 22.65 1.98 7.93
C ARG A 242 22.24 2.13 9.40
N THR A 243 21.03 2.60 9.68
CA THR A 243 20.53 2.75 11.05
C THR A 243 20.21 1.37 11.60
N PRO A 244 20.82 0.95 12.72
CA PRO A 244 20.45 -0.29 13.40
C PRO A 244 19.02 -0.17 13.93
N LEU A 245 18.17 -1.08 13.48
CA LEU A 245 16.76 -1.17 13.87
C LEU A 245 16.48 -2.47 14.63
N ASP A 246 17.44 -2.89 15.46
CA ASP A 246 17.24 -3.90 16.50
C ASP A 246 16.66 -3.25 17.77
N SER A 247 15.73 -3.96 18.42
CA SER A 247 15.15 -3.57 19.69
C SER A 247 14.71 -4.80 20.45
N ASP A 248 14.81 -4.75 21.77
CA ASP A 248 14.37 -5.82 22.65
C ASP A 248 13.81 -5.26 23.96
N GLU A 249 12.99 -6.07 24.64
CA GLU A 249 12.50 -5.80 25.98
C GLU A 249 12.60 -7.10 26.80
N ALA A 250 13.17 -6.99 28.01
CA ALA A 250 13.25 -8.10 28.95
C ALA A 250 11.95 -8.20 29.76
N SER A 251 11.57 -9.41 30.14
CA SER A 251 10.40 -9.61 30.98
C SER A 251 10.62 -9.05 32.39
N VAL A 252 9.56 -8.50 33.00
CA VAL A 252 9.52 -8.15 34.41
C VAL A 252 9.40 -9.38 35.31
N ALA A 253 9.07 -10.55 34.74
CA ALA A 253 8.98 -11.82 35.46
C ALA A 253 10.35 -12.23 36.01
N LYS A 254 10.42 -12.51 37.31
CA LYS A 254 11.64 -13.01 37.97
C LYS A 254 11.71 -14.54 38.01
N VAL A 255 11.12 -15.22 37.02
CA VAL A 255 11.14 -16.68 36.92
C VAL A 255 12.49 -17.09 36.33
N PRO A 256 13.39 -17.78 37.07
CA PRO A 256 14.78 -17.98 36.64
C PRO A 256 14.91 -18.70 35.29
N VAL A 257 14.01 -19.65 35.03
CA VAL A 257 14.01 -20.44 33.79
C VAL A 257 13.61 -19.60 32.56
N SER A 258 12.76 -18.58 32.72
CA SER A 258 12.32 -17.69 31.64
C SER A 258 13.46 -16.93 30.99
N THR A 259 14.49 -16.56 31.74
CA THR A 259 15.65 -15.77 31.24
C THR A 259 16.44 -16.48 30.12
N LYS A 260 16.23 -17.79 29.94
CA LYS A 260 16.84 -18.60 28.87
C LYS A 260 16.04 -18.61 27.57
N TYR A 261 14.80 -18.11 27.56
CA TYR A 261 13.90 -18.17 26.41
C TYR A 261 13.61 -16.78 25.87
N GLU A 262 13.91 -16.58 24.60
CA GLU A 262 13.67 -15.36 23.84
C GLU A 262 12.71 -15.65 22.69
N LEU A 263 11.77 -14.73 22.44
CA LEU A 263 10.98 -14.69 21.22
C LEU A 263 11.55 -13.63 20.28
N PHE A 264 11.71 -13.97 19.00
CA PHE A 264 12.22 -13.06 17.97
C PHE A 264 11.21 -12.90 16.83
N GLU A 265 10.90 -11.65 16.45
CA GLU A 265 10.00 -11.31 15.34
C GLU A 265 10.71 -10.46 14.25
N TYR A 266 10.54 -10.86 12.99
CA TYR A 266 10.92 -10.09 11.81
C TYR A 266 9.88 -10.27 10.69
N PRO A 267 9.45 -9.20 10.00
CA PRO A 267 9.77 -7.78 10.26
C PRO A 267 8.95 -7.19 11.42
N GLY A 268 9.54 -6.25 12.16
CA GLY A 268 8.86 -5.55 13.27
C GLY A 268 7.90 -4.43 12.86
N ARG A 269 7.99 -3.90 11.64
CA ARG A 269 7.20 -2.79 11.08
C ARG A 269 7.42 -1.44 11.78
N PHE A 270 8.67 -1.04 11.93
CA PHE A 270 9.04 0.26 12.47
C PHE A 270 10.22 0.89 11.71
N ALA A 271 10.22 2.22 11.60
CA ALA A 271 11.27 2.97 10.91
C ALA A 271 12.28 3.61 11.88
N THR A 272 12.02 3.59 13.19
CA THR A 272 12.88 4.20 14.22
C THR A 272 13.09 3.26 15.41
N ARG A 273 14.22 3.40 16.09
CA ARG A 273 14.56 2.59 17.26
C ARG A 273 13.58 2.79 18.44
N ASP A 274 13.06 4.00 18.62
CA ASP A 274 12.10 4.30 19.68
C ASP A 274 10.75 3.59 19.43
N ALA A 275 10.33 3.53 18.17
CA ALA A 275 9.16 2.75 17.78
C ALA A 275 9.41 1.24 17.95
N GLY A 276 10.60 0.75 17.61
CA GLY A 276 11.01 -0.64 17.85
C GLY A 276 11.01 -1.01 19.34
N SER A 277 11.53 -0.14 20.20
CA SER A 277 11.54 -0.32 21.67
C SER A 277 10.11 -0.33 22.23
N THR A 278 9.25 0.57 21.75
CA THR A 278 7.83 0.62 22.13
C THR A 278 7.11 -0.67 21.71
N LEU A 279 7.38 -1.18 20.51
CA LEU A 279 6.82 -2.43 20.02
C LEU A 279 7.30 -3.62 20.86
N ALA A 280 8.60 -3.76 21.08
CA ALA A 280 9.19 -4.84 21.87
C ALA A 280 8.57 -4.88 23.27
N ARG A 281 8.40 -3.71 23.90
CA ARG A 281 7.71 -3.58 25.18
C ARG A 281 6.27 -4.06 25.14
N ARG A 282 5.47 -3.57 24.19
CA ARG A 282 4.06 -4.01 24.06
C ARG A 282 3.95 -5.51 23.83
N ARG A 283 4.88 -6.10 23.08
CA ARG A 283 4.91 -7.54 22.83
C ARG A 283 5.29 -8.30 24.09
N MET A 284 6.29 -7.84 24.84
CA MET A 284 6.63 -8.41 26.15
C MET A 284 5.43 -8.30 27.11
N GLU A 285 4.81 -7.13 27.25
CA GLU A 285 3.60 -6.92 28.08
C GLU A 285 2.43 -7.84 27.67
N THR A 286 2.33 -8.25 26.39
CA THR A 286 1.32 -9.21 25.91
C THR A 286 1.61 -10.62 26.43
N GLU A 287 2.86 -11.08 26.33
CA GLU A 287 3.29 -12.37 26.89
C GLU A 287 3.16 -12.41 28.42
N GLU A 288 3.29 -11.25 29.07
CA GLU A 288 3.21 -11.10 30.52
C GLU A 288 1.78 -11.13 31.08
N ARG A 289 0.75 -11.02 30.22
CA ARG A 289 -0.67 -11.02 30.61
C ARG A 289 -1.03 -12.21 31.53
N GLY A 290 -0.44 -13.38 31.29
CA GLY A 290 -0.74 -14.62 32.00
C GLY A 290 0.16 -14.93 33.20
N LEU A 291 1.16 -14.10 33.49
CA LEU A 291 2.16 -14.38 34.53
C LEU A 291 1.58 -14.43 35.94
N GLU A 292 0.68 -13.49 36.24
CA GLU A 292 0.03 -13.36 37.55
C GLU A 292 -1.43 -12.96 37.33
N GLY A 293 -2.35 -13.72 37.92
CA GLY A 293 -3.78 -13.45 37.85
C GLY A 293 -4.56 -14.13 38.96
N VAL A 294 -5.87 -13.94 38.96
CA VAL A 294 -6.80 -14.51 39.93
C VAL A 294 -7.97 -15.13 39.18
N ARG A 295 -8.30 -16.37 39.53
CA ARG A 295 -9.56 -17.00 39.15
C ARG A 295 -10.54 -16.86 40.31
N GLY A 296 -11.69 -16.27 40.05
CA GLY A 296 -12.71 -16.03 41.06
C GLY A 296 -14.08 -16.55 40.65
N VAL A 297 -14.90 -16.83 41.67
CA VAL A 297 -16.34 -17.10 41.54
C VAL A 297 -17.06 -16.19 42.51
N GLY A 298 -18.16 -15.58 42.10
CA GLY A 298 -18.93 -14.68 42.95
C GLY A 298 -20.34 -14.42 42.47
N ALA A 299 -21.03 -13.53 43.16
CA ALA A 299 -22.43 -13.19 42.90
C ALA A 299 -22.65 -11.68 42.62
N CYS A 300 -21.57 -10.92 42.40
CA CYS A 300 -21.64 -9.48 42.13
C CYS A 300 -22.22 -9.20 40.73
N ARG A 301 -23.41 -8.60 40.69
CA ARG A 301 -24.20 -8.38 39.45
C ARG A 301 -23.70 -7.21 38.59
N THR A 302 -22.92 -6.31 39.19
CA THR A 302 -22.38 -5.10 38.55
C THR A 302 -20.92 -5.27 38.10
N LEU A 303 -20.33 -6.45 38.30
CA LEU A 303 -18.95 -6.74 37.92
C LEU A 303 -18.84 -6.99 36.40
N HIS A 304 -17.97 -6.24 35.72
CA HIS A 304 -17.70 -6.38 34.28
C HIS A 304 -16.20 -6.29 33.97
N PRO A 305 -15.73 -6.83 32.83
CA PRO A 305 -14.35 -6.60 32.39
C PRO A 305 -14.00 -5.12 32.25
N GLY A 306 -12.76 -4.78 32.60
CA GLY A 306 -12.27 -3.40 32.66
C GLY A 306 -12.62 -2.68 33.97
N MET A 307 -13.37 -3.29 34.89
CA MET A 307 -13.59 -2.77 36.23
C MET A 307 -12.51 -3.23 37.21
N THR A 308 -12.18 -2.34 38.14
CA THR A 308 -11.25 -2.59 39.24
C THR A 308 -11.98 -2.68 40.58
N PHE A 309 -11.55 -3.62 41.41
CA PHE A 309 -11.99 -3.75 42.80
C PHE A 309 -10.87 -4.34 43.66
N ALA A 310 -11.01 -4.24 44.98
CA ALA A 310 -10.14 -4.92 45.93
C ALA A 310 -10.92 -5.91 46.79
N LEU A 311 -10.32 -7.06 47.08
CA LEU A 311 -10.91 -8.07 47.95
C LEU A 311 -10.79 -7.66 49.42
N THR A 312 -11.79 -7.93 50.24
CA THR A 312 -11.75 -7.77 51.71
C THR A 312 -12.17 -9.06 52.41
N ASP A 313 -11.90 -9.19 53.70
CA ASP A 313 -12.27 -10.35 54.53
C ASP A 313 -11.71 -11.71 54.08
N HIS A 314 -10.66 -11.73 53.25
CA HIS A 314 -9.95 -12.96 52.89
C HIS A 314 -9.06 -13.45 54.05
N PRO A 315 -9.01 -14.76 54.37
CA PRO A 315 -8.19 -15.30 55.46
C PRO A 315 -6.68 -15.00 55.33
N THR A 316 -6.19 -14.98 54.09
CA THR A 316 -4.81 -14.58 53.78
C THR A 316 -4.72 -13.06 53.64
N ALA A 317 -4.04 -12.41 54.58
CA ALA A 317 -3.94 -10.94 54.65
C ALA A 317 -3.35 -10.29 53.38
N SER A 318 -2.41 -10.96 52.70
CA SER A 318 -1.78 -10.43 51.46
C SER A 318 -2.74 -10.33 50.27
N GLU A 319 -3.87 -11.04 50.30
CA GLU A 319 -4.90 -10.96 49.26
C GLU A 319 -5.87 -9.80 49.47
N ASN A 320 -5.95 -9.25 50.69
CA ASN A 320 -6.85 -8.15 51.00
C ASN A 320 -6.30 -6.81 50.50
N ASN A 321 -7.22 -5.95 50.08
CA ASN A 321 -6.96 -4.57 49.64
C ASN A 321 -6.00 -4.45 48.44
N GLN A 322 -5.72 -5.55 47.73
CA GLN A 322 -4.97 -5.53 46.48
C GLN A 322 -5.93 -5.24 45.32
N PRO A 323 -5.77 -4.12 44.59
CA PRO A 323 -6.65 -3.81 43.48
C PRO A 323 -6.36 -4.76 42.31
N VAL A 324 -7.41 -5.38 41.80
CA VAL A 324 -7.38 -6.21 40.59
C VAL A 324 -8.30 -5.62 39.53
N VAL A 325 -8.02 -5.86 38.26
CA VAL A 325 -8.88 -5.54 37.12
C VAL A 325 -9.46 -6.82 36.54
N VAL A 326 -10.78 -6.86 36.33
CA VAL A 326 -11.44 -7.99 35.67
C VAL A 326 -11.05 -8.01 34.20
N SER A 327 -10.46 -9.11 33.76
CA SER A 327 -10.04 -9.33 32.38
C SER A 327 -11.05 -10.14 31.59
N GLU A 328 -11.70 -11.12 32.22
CA GLU A 328 -12.69 -12.01 31.62
C GLU A 328 -13.78 -12.29 32.65
N LEU A 329 -15.02 -12.40 32.21
CA LEU A 329 -16.16 -12.72 33.06
C LEU A 329 -17.19 -13.54 32.29
N GLU A 330 -17.65 -14.61 32.91
CA GLU A 330 -18.79 -15.41 32.47
C GLU A 330 -19.83 -15.41 33.59
N PHE A 331 -21.10 -15.20 33.25
CA PHE A 331 -22.19 -15.23 34.22
C PHE A 331 -23.37 -16.06 33.74
N ASP A 332 -24.11 -16.59 34.71
CA ASP A 332 -25.39 -17.27 34.52
C ASP A 332 -26.40 -16.69 35.50
N ALA A 333 -27.48 -16.17 34.95
CA ALA A 333 -28.56 -15.56 35.70
C ALA A 333 -29.88 -16.22 35.30
N CYS A 334 -30.72 -16.57 36.28
CA CYS A 334 -32.01 -17.19 36.05
C CYS A 334 -33.08 -16.51 36.90
N ASN A 335 -34.24 -16.29 36.32
CA ASN A 335 -35.44 -15.89 37.04
C ASN A 335 -36.13 -17.13 37.65
N GLU A 336 -37.03 -16.88 38.59
CA GLU A 336 -38.01 -17.87 39.00
C GLU A 336 -38.93 -18.25 37.83
N GLY A 337 -39.49 -19.45 37.86
CA GLY A 337 -40.37 -19.94 36.80
C GLY A 337 -41.59 -19.04 36.55
N PHE A 338 -41.97 -18.86 35.28
CA PHE A 338 -43.23 -18.18 34.93
C PHE A 338 -44.40 -19.16 34.86
N LEU A 339 -44.13 -20.44 34.54
CA LEU A 339 -45.16 -21.44 34.30
C LEU A 339 -45.57 -22.16 35.59
N PRO A 340 -46.84 -22.57 35.73
CA PRO A 340 -47.28 -23.41 36.84
C PRO A 340 -46.48 -24.72 36.90
N GLY A 341 -45.96 -25.05 38.09
CA GLY A 341 -45.16 -26.27 38.31
C GLY A 341 -43.66 -26.11 38.06
N ASP A 342 -43.24 -24.96 37.53
CA ASP A 342 -41.82 -24.62 37.42
C ASP A 342 -41.26 -24.20 38.78
N LYS A 343 -40.36 -25.03 39.33
CA LYS A 343 -39.76 -24.84 40.65
C LYS A 343 -38.43 -24.09 40.60
N ARG A 344 -38.05 -23.50 39.45
CA ARG A 344 -36.85 -22.67 39.33
C ARG A 344 -36.90 -21.51 40.32
N LYS A 345 -35.77 -21.26 41.00
CA LYS A 345 -35.57 -20.11 41.87
C LYS A 345 -34.70 -19.08 41.16
N ALA A 346 -34.89 -17.80 41.50
CA ALA A 346 -34.01 -16.75 41.01
C ALA A 346 -32.57 -16.98 41.51
N SER A 347 -31.60 -16.89 40.60
CA SER A 347 -30.17 -17.08 40.92
C SER A 347 -29.29 -16.25 40.00
N TYR A 348 -28.14 -15.81 40.51
CA TYR A 348 -27.07 -15.20 39.72
C TYR A 348 -25.73 -15.71 40.26
N GLY A 349 -24.84 -16.07 39.34
CA GLY A 349 -23.45 -16.36 39.65
C GLY A 349 -22.54 -16.00 38.48
N ASN A 350 -21.32 -15.62 38.79
CA ASN A 350 -20.28 -15.37 37.80
C ASN A 350 -18.97 -16.07 38.16
N SER A 351 -18.18 -16.34 37.14
CA SER A 351 -16.78 -16.70 37.25
C SER A 351 -15.96 -15.69 36.46
N PHE A 352 -14.83 -15.27 37.01
CA PHE A 352 -14.01 -14.23 36.38
C PHE A 352 -12.52 -14.55 36.48
N HIS A 353 -11.78 -13.96 35.55
CA HIS A 353 -10.33 -13.88 35.63
C HIS A 353 -9.93 -12.41 35.82
N ALA A 354 -9.16 -12.12 36.85
CA ALA A 354 -8.68 -10.78 37.15
C ALA A 354 -7.15 -10.72 37.17
N LEU A 355 -6.60 -9.57 36.83
CA LEU A 355 -5.16 -9.29 36.80
C LEU A 355 -4.84 -8.21 37.82
N PRO A 356 -3.59 -8.09 38.31
CA PRO A 356 -3.20 -6.94 39.14
C PRO A 356 -3.56 -5.62 38.44
N ALA A 357 -4.24 -4.70 39.11
CA ALA A 357 -4.75 -3.47 38.48
C ALA A 357 -3.64 -2.53 37.98
N LYS A 358 -2.39 -2.71 38.46
CA LYS A 358 -1.21 -1.99 37.99
C LYS A 358 -0.71 -2.51 36.62
N SER A 359 -1.06 -3.72 36.25
CA SER A 359 -0.63 -4.33 34.99
C SER A 359 -1.41 -3.71 33.84
N VAL A 360 -0.72 -3.30 32.79
CA VAL A 360 -1.35 -2.83 31.55
C VAL A 360 -1.70 -4.05 30.72
N VAL A 361 -2.99 -4.33 30.55
CA VAL A 361 -3.43 -5.46 29.74
C VAL A 361 -3.22 -5.13 28.27
N ARG A 362 -2.42 -5.94 27.58
CA ARG A 362 -2.31 -5.88 26.12
C ARG A 362 -3.21 -6.95 25.48
N PRO A 363 -3.94 -6.61 24.40
CA PRO A 363 -4.71 -7.59 23.63
C PRO A 363 -3.78 -8.66 23.03
N GLU A 364 -4.21 -9.92 23.08
CA GLU A 364 -3.56 -10.99 22.35
C GLU A 364 -3.75 -10.81 20.84
N ARG A 365 -2.73 -11.12 20.05
CA ARG A 365 -2.77 -11.07 18.58
C ARG A 365 -3.52 -12.27 18.00
N ARG A 366 -4.85 -12.30 18.17
CA ARG A 366 -5.72 -13.38 17.70
C ARG A 366 -6.18 -13.16 16.27
N THR A 367 -6.26 -11.91 15.82
CA THR A 367 -6.80 -11.58 14.51
C THR A 367 -5.71 -11.74 13.44
N PRO A 368 -5.86 -12.68 12.50
CA PRO A 368 -4.82 -12.94 11.51
C PRO A 368 -4.68 -11.73 10.58
N LYS A 369 -3.43 -11.28 10.37
CA LYS A 369 -3.15 -10.27 9.36
C LYS A 369 -3.30 -10.89 7.96
N PRO A 370 -4.03 -10.24 7.03
CA PRO A 370 -4.16 -10.74 5.67
C PRO A 370 -2.79 -10.73 4.95
N SER A 371 -2.62 -11.68 4.03
CA SER A 371 -1.41 -11.81 3.21
C SER A 371 -1.77 -11.91 1.73
N VAL A 372 -0.99 -11.24 0.89
CA VAL A 372 -1.08 -11.36 -0.56
C VAL A 372 -0.14 -12.49 -1.02
N ARG A 373 -0.72 -13.55 -1.59
CA ARG A 373 0.03 -14.78 -1.96
C ARG A 373 0.69 -14.74 -3.34
N GLY A 374 0.72 -13.59 -4.01
CA GLY A 374 1.30 -13.48 -5.34
C GLY A 374 1.26 -12.07 -5.90
N ILE A 375 1.78 -11.96 -7.13
CA ILE A 375 1.90 -10.70 -7.85
C ILE A 375 0.52 -10.22 -8.29
N GLN A 376 0.30 -8.91 -8.19
CA GLN A 376 -0.87 -8.23 -8.74
C GLN A 376 -0.44 -7.25 -9.82
N THR A 377 -1.34 -6.88 -10.74
CA THR A 377 -1.10 -5.73 -11.61
C THR A 377 -1.79 -4.49 -11.08
N ALA A 378 -1.23 -3.32 -11.41
CA ALA A 378 -1.78 -2.01 -11.10
C ALA A 378 -1.40 -1.02 -12.20
N PHE A 379 -2.14 0.08 -12.32
CA PHE A 379 -1.80 1.15 -13.26
C PHE A 379 -1.03 2.27 -12.57
N VAL A 380 0.03 2.77 -13.18
CA VAL A 380 0.75 3.95 -12.68
C VAL A 380 -0.16 5.18 -12.78
N VAL A 381 -0.22 5.96 -11.71
CA VAL A 381 -1.04 7.18 -11.61
C VAL A 381 -0.21 8.38 -11.16
N GLY A 382 -0.73 9.57 -11.45
CA GLY A 382 -0.11 10.84 -11.09
C GLY A 382 -1.07 12.00 -11.36
N PRO A 383 -0.62 13.25 -11.12
CA PRO A 383 -1.42 14.44 -11.36
C PRO A 383 -1.90 14.55 -12.81
N ALA A 384 -3.04 15.19 -13.02
CA ALA A 384 -3.58 15.41 -14.35
C ALA A 384 -2.58 16.17 -15.24
N GLY A 385 -2.27 15.60 -16.41
CA GLY A 385 -1.34 16.17 -17.38
C GLY A 385 0.13 15.75 -17.21
N GLU A 386 0.49 15.07 -16.12
CA GLU A 386 1.84 14.55 -15.91
C GLU A 386 2.05 13.19 -16.60
N GLU A 387 3.12 13.08 -17.40
CA GLU A 387 3.52 11.79 -17.99
C GLU A 387 4.40 10.97 -17.04
N ILE A 388 5.14 11.63 -16.14
CA ILE A 388 6.11 11.01 -15.23
C ILE A 388 5.92 11.61 -13.84
N TYR A 389 5.50 10.80 -12.87
CA TYR A 389 5.33 11.24 -11.48
C TYR A 389 6.13 10.34 -10.55
N THR A 390 7.25 10.88 -10.03
CA THR A 390 8.22 10.13 -9.21
C THR A 390 8.83 11.00 -8.13
N ASP A 391 9.32 10.38 -7.06
CA ASP A 391 10.08 11.05 -6.01
C ASP A 391 11.61 10.87 -6.15
N LYS A 392 12.37 11.39 -5.17
CA LYS A 392 13.85 11.32 -5.12
C LYS A 392 14.43 9.91 -5.11
N PHE A 393 13.62 8.89 -4.81
CA PHE A 393 14.02 7.49 -4.76
C PHE A 393 13.59 6.71 -6.01
N GLY A 394 12.96 7.37 -6.99
CA GLY A 394 12.41 6.69 -8.17
C GLY A 394 11.11 5.93 -7.89
N ARG A 395 10.44 6.23 -6.77
CA ARG A 395 9.14 5.60 -6.42
C ARG A 395 8.03 6.19 -7.28
N ILE A 396 7.02 5.37 -7.57
CA ILE A 396 5.81 5.78 -8.31
C ILE A 396 4.56 5.57 -7.47
N MET A 397 3.44 6.13 -7.90
CA MET A 397 2.12 5.81 -7.34
C MET A 397 1.34 4.92 -8.31
N VAL A 398 0.49 4.05 -7.77
CA VAL A 398 -0.32 3.13 -8.58
C VAL A 398 -1.77 3.09 -8.11
N GLN A 399 -2.68 2.71 -9.01
CA GLN A 399 -4.05 2.35 -8.73
C GLN A 399 -4.20 0.84 -8.87
N PHE A 400 -4.50 0.15 -7.76
CA PHE A 400 -4.85 -1.27 -7.80
C PHE A 400 -6.26 -1.47 -8.34
N HIS A 401 -6.51 -2.62 -8.99
CA HIS A 401 -7.82 -2.96 -9.56
C HIS A 401 -8.92 -3.12 -8.50
N TRP A 402 -8.56 -3.60 -7.31
CA TRP A 402 -9.49 -3.78 -6.19
C TRP A 402 -9.74 -2.49 -5.39
N ASP A 403 -8.90 -1.46 -5.57
CA ASP A 403 -9.14 -0.18 -4.91
C ASP A 403 -10.25 0.58 -5.64
N ARG A 404 -11.46 0.41 -5.12
CA ARG A 404 -12.67 1.05 -5.62
C ARG A 404 -12.83 2.51 -5.15
N ARG A 405 -12.03 2.97 -4.17
CA ARG A 405 -12.14 4.34 -3.63
C ARG A 405 -11.14 5.31 -4.26
N GLY A 406 -10.07 4.79 -4.85
CA GLY A 406 -9.13 5.55 -5.66
C GLY A 406 -9.78 6.24 -6.86
N ARG A 407 -9.18 7.35 -7.27
CA ARG A 407 -9.69 8.22 -8.36
C ARG A 407 -8.81 8.17 -9.60
N SER A 408 -7.82 7.26 -9.61
CA SER A 408 -6.80 7.15 -10.65
C SER A 408 -5.98 8.44 -10.80
N ASP A 409 -5.61 9.05 -9.66
CA ASP A 409 -4.88 10.31 -9.51
C ASP A 409 -3.75 10.19 -8.48
N GLU A 410 -3.05 11.28 -8.20
CA GLU A 410 -1.97 11.35 -7.20
C GLU A 410 -2.44 11.09 -5.76
N LYS A 411 -3.73 10.89 -5.53
CA LYS A 411 -4.32 10.62 -4.21
C LYS A 411 -4.84 9.19 -4.08
N SER A 412 -4.48 8.31 -5.01
CA SER A 412 -5.01 6.96 -5.06
C SER A 412 -4.17 5.92 -4.30
N SER A 413 -2.89 6.20 -3.99
CA SER A 413 -2.03 5.28 -3.23
C SER A 413 -0.86 6.00 -2.55
N CYS A 414 0.12 5.25 -2.05
CA CYS A 414 1.40 5.74 -1.55
C CYS A 414 2.51 5.64 -2.61
N TRP A 415 3.70 6.10 -2.23
CA TRP A 415 4.92 5.92 -3.00
C TRP A 415 5.46 4.48 -2.89
N ILE A 416 5.50 3.78 -4.02
CA ILE A 416 5.93 2.39 -4.15
C ILE A 416 7.29 2.33 -4.86
N ARG A 417 8.25 1.59 -4.29
CA ARG A 417 9.57 1.40 -4.91
C ARG A 417 9.48 0.56 -6.18
N VAL A 418 10.28 0.91 -7.17
CA VAL A 418 10.42 0.20 -8.44
C VAL A 418 11.73 -0.57 -8.45
N ALA A 419 11.65 -1.89 -8.57
CA ALA A 419 12.81 -2.74 -8.81
C ALA A 419 13.44 -2.35 -10.15
N GLN A 420 14.76 -2.13 -10.13
CA GLN A 420 15.55 -1.86 -11.32
C GLN A 420 16.33 -3.12 -11.69
N SER A 421 16.58 -3.34 -12.99
CA SER A 421 17.35 -4.51 -13.45
C SER A 421 18.78 -4.54 -12.91
N TRP A 422 19.37 -3.36 -12.62
CA TRP A 422 20.68 -3.22 -12.03
C TRP A 422 20.78 -1.89 -11.28
N ALA A 423 20.97 -1.91 -9.96
CA ALA A 423 21.04 -0.68 -9.14
C ALA A 423 22.24 -0.69 -8.20
N GLY A 424 23.08 0.33 -8.33
CA GLY A 424 24.19 0.66 -7.44
C GLY A 424 24.09 2.09 -6.91
N HIS A 425 25.11 2.52 -6.17
CA HIS A 425 25.17 3.88 -5.63
C HIS A 425 25.47 4.91 -6.74
N GLN A 426 24.42 5.45 -7.36
CA GLN A 426 24.49 6.37 -8.52
C GLN A 426 25.07 5.76 -9.81
N TRP A 427 24.92 4.45 -10.00
CA TRP A 427 25.25 3.74 -11.23
C TRP A 427 24.30 2.55 -11.42
N GLY A 428 24.12 2.10 -12.67
CA GLY A 428 23.21 1.00 -13.01
C GLY A 428 22.23 1.36 -14.13
N MET A 429 21.14 0.61 -14.25
CA MET A 429 20.03 0.84 -15.17
C MET A 429 18.87 1.50 -14.42
N GLN A 430 18.38 2.63 -14.92
CA GLN A 430 17.24 3.32 -14.35
C GLN A 430 16.12 3.48 -15.38
N THR A 431 14.96 2.91 -15.08
CA THR A 431 13.72 3.12 -15.82
C THR A 431 12.60 3.47 -14.83
N VAL A 432 11.89 4.55 -15.12
CA VAL A 432 10.75 5.01 -14.31
C VAL A 432 9.47 4.71 -15.09
N PRO A 433 8.61 3.79 -14.61
CA PRO A 433 7.31 3.55 -15.23
C PRO A 433 6.50 4.85 -15.27
N ARG A 434 5.84 5.09 -16.39
CA ARG A 434 5.10 6.33 -16.68
C ARG A 434 3.63 6.19 -16.35
N VAL A 435 2.95 7.31 -16.10
CA VAL A 435 1.50 7.34 -15.87
C VAL A 435 0.77 6.62 -17.01
N GLY A 436 -0.13 5.70 -16.67
CA GLY A 436 -0.85 4.85 -17.62
C GLY A 436 -0.20 3.50 -17.94
N MET A 437 1.06 3.27 -17.56
CA MET A 437 1.68 1.94 -17.71
C MET A 437 1.08 0.94 -16.72
N GLU A 438 0.99 -0.33 -17.12
CA GLU A 438 0.61 -1.43 -16.23
C GLU A 438 1.87 -2.06 -15.63
N VAL A 439 1.91 -2.11 -14.30
CA VAL A 439 3.04 -2.62 -13.53
C VAL A 439 2.69 -3.89 -12.77
N LEU A 440 3.67 -4.75 -12.57
CA LEU A 440 3.60 -5.90 -11.67
C LEU A 440 4.03 -5.44 -10.27
N VAL A 441 3.18 -5.70 -9.28
CA VAL A 441 3.40 -5.36 -7.88
C VAL A 441 3.42 -6.62 -7.05
N ASP A 442 4.54 -6.84 -6.37
CA ASP A 442 4.69 -7.86 -5.33
C ASP A 442 4.63 -7.22 -3.95
N PHE A 443 4.48 -8.03 -2.90
CA PHE A 443 4.31 -7.58 -1.53
C PHE A 443 5.38 -8.23 -0.66
N VAL A 444 6.27 -7.42 -0.07
CA VAL A 444 7.40 -7.93 0.72
C VAL A 444 6.87 -8.71 1.93
N ASP A 445 7.33 -9.95 2.10
CA ASP A 445 6.83 -10.92 3.09
C ASP A 445 5.32 -11.24 2.94
N GLY A 446 4.74 -10.98 1.77
CA GLY A 446 3.31 -11.09 1.50
C GLY A 446 2.46 -10.04 2.22
N ASP A 447 3.06 -8.98 2.77
CA ASP A 447 2.36 -7.94 3.55
C ASP A 447 1.68 -6.92 2.62
N PRO A 448 0.33 -6.80 2.63
CA PRO A 448 -0.40 -5.80 1.85
C PRO A 448 0.09 -4.35 2.03
N ASP A 449 0.71 -4.05 3.18
CA ASP A 449 1.23 -2.73 3.53
C ASP A 449 2.63 -2.45 2.93
N ARG A 450 3.26 -3.43 2.27
CA ARG A 450 4.64 -3.34 1.74
C ARG A 450 4.71 -3.68 0.24
N PRO A 451 4.01 -2.94 -0.63
CA PRO A 451 4.09 -3.17 -2.07
C PRO A 451 5.47 -2.80 -2.63
N MET A 452 5.88 -3.50 -3.68
CA MET A 452 7.07 -3.22 -4.49
C MET A 452 6.76 -3.54 -5.95
N VAL A 453 7.01 -2.57 -6.84
CA VAL A 453 6.91 -2.81 -8.28
C VAL A 453 8.10 -3.63 -8.71
N ILE A 454 7.84 -4.77 -9.35
CA ILE A 454 8.87 -5.74 -9.79
C ILE A 454 9.00 -5.84 -11.31
N GLY A 455 8.12 -5.19 -12.07
CA GLY A 455 8.16 -5.21 -13.53
C GLY A 455 7.05 -4.39 -14.18
N VAL A 456 7.07 -4.38 -15.51
CA VAL A 456 6.07 -3.71 -16.37
C VAL A 456 5.58 -4.73 -17.40
N VAL A 457 4.30 -4.68 -17.74
CA VAL A 457 3.70 -5.61 -18.71
C VAL A 457 2.94 -4.85 -19.80
N ASN A 458 2.90 -5.44 -20.99
CA ASN A 458 2.06 -4.98 -22.10
C ASN A 458 0.63 -5.51 -21.94
N ASN A 459 -0.33 -4.79 -22.51
CA ASN A 459 -1.73 -5.16 -22.55
C ASN A 459 -2.38 -4.73 -23.88
N ALA A 460 -3.69 -4.90 -24.02
CA ALA A 460 -4.41 -4.57 -25.26
C ALA A 460 -4.36 -3.08 -25.62
N ASP A 461 -4.19 -2.19 -24.64
CA ASP A 461 -4.06 -0.75 -24.86
C ASP A 461 -2.61 -0.31 -25.08
N ALA A 462 -1.65 -1.05 -24.53
CA ALA A 462 -0.22 -0.83 -24.63
C ALA A 462 0.46 -2.06 -25.23
N LEU A 463 0.39 -2.19 -26.56
CA LEU A 463 1.01 -3.28 -27.31
C LEU A 463 2.54 -3.31 -27.16
N PRO A 464 3.19 -4.47 -27.40
CA PRO A 464 4.64 -4.58 -27.41
C PRO A 464 5.33 -3.58 -28.36
N THR A 465 6.58 -3.24 -28.05
CA THR A 465 7.41 -2.26 -28.79
C THR A 465 7.48 -2.53 -30.30
N TYR A 466 7.56 -3.80 -30.69
CA TYR A 466 7.58 -4.24 -32.09
C TYR A 466 6.30 -5.01 -32.38
N ALA A 467 5.75 -4.84 -33.58
CA ALA A 467 4.54 -5.56 -33.99
C ALA A 467 4.79 -7.08 -33.97
N LEU A 468 3.98 -7.81 -33.21
CA LEU A 468 4.04 -9.27 -33.10
C LEU A 468 2.78 -9.89 -33.71
N PRO A 469 2.89 -11.06 -34.37
CA PRO A 469 4.09 -11.92 -34.47
C PRO A 469 5.06 -11.58 -35.62
N GLU A 470 4.81 -10.51 -36.39
CA GLU A 470 5.58 -10.15 -37.60
C GLU A 470 7.09 -9.97 -37.34
N HIS A 471 7.44 -9.25 -36.27
CA HIS A 471 8.82 -8.92 -35.91
C HIS A 471 9.34 -9.74 -34.71
N LYS A 472 9.03 -11.04 -34.68
CA LYS A 472 9.42 -11.96 -33.58
C LYS A 472 10.93 -12.14 -33.38
N THR A 473 11.76 -11.72 -34.33
CA THR A 473 13.24 -11.75 -34.27
C THR A 473 13.85 -10.39 -33.90
N ARG A 474 13.02 -9.39 -33.57
CA ARG A 474 13.48 -8.08 -33.09
C ARG A 474 13.53 -8.01 -31.58
N SER A 475 14.62 -7.46 -31.06
CA SER A 475 14.80 -7.14 -29.64
C SER A 475 15.45 -5.76 -29.49
N GLY A 476 15.33 -5.15 -28.31
CA GLY A 476 15.99 -3.85 -28.07
C GLY A 476 15.30 -2.95 -27.05
N ILE A 477 15.76 -1.71 -26.99
CA ILE A 477 15.28 -0.67 -26.09
C ILE A 477 14.80 0.51 -26.95
N LYS A 478 13.51 0.83 -26.87
CA LYS A 478 12.91 2.01 -27.51
C LYS A 478 12.32 2.92 -26.43
N THR A 479 12.74 4.17 -26.42
CA THR A 479 12.29 5.19 -25.48
C THR A 479 11.28 6.13 -26.14
N ARG A 480 10.72 7.09 -25.40
CA ARG A 480 9.82 8.11 -25.96
C ARG A 480 10.13 9.48 -25.37
N SER A 481 10.27 10.49 -26.22
CA SER A 481 10.45 11.88 -25.79
C SER A 481 9.31 12.32 -24.86
N SER A 482 9.65 12.99 -23.76
CA SER A 482 8.73 13.41 -22.69
C SER A 482 9.13 14.80 -22.20
N PRO A 483 8.16 15.63 -21.76
CA PRO A 483 6.71 15.46 -21.91
C PRO A 483 6.23 15.83 -23.32
N GLY A 484 5.08 15.29 -23.76
CA GLY A 484 4.38 15.71 -24.99
C GLY A 484 5.09 15.37 -26.32
N GLY A 485 6.25 14.73 -26.26
CA GLY A 485 7.06 14.39 -27.42
C GLY A 485 6.50 13.23 -28.25
N ARG A 486 6.77 13.27 -29.55
CA ARG A 486 6.48 12.18 -30.50
C ARG A 486 7.74 11.43 -30.99
N GLY A 487 8.92 11.89 -30.56
CA GLY A 487 10.20 11.30 -30.90
C GLY A 487 10.60 10.13 -30.01
N PHE A 488 11.70 9.47 -30.35
CA PHE A 488 12.23 8.31 -29.62
C PHE A 488 13.73 8.14 -29.81
N ASN A 489 14.41 7.55 -28.83
CA ASN A 489 15.72 6.95 -29.03
C ASN A 489 15.57 5.43 -29.07
N GLU A 490 16.41 4.74 -29.86
CA GLU A 490 16.31 3.29 -30.04
C GLU A 490 17.68 2.63 -30.19
N ILE A 491 17.84 1.49 -29.52
CA ILE A 491 18.84 0.47 -29.82
C ILE A 491 18.08 -0.80 -30.16
N ARG A 492 18.18 -1.27 -31.41
CA ARG A 492 17.43 -2.41 -31.93
C ARG A 492 18.35 -3.44 -32.57
N PHE A 493 18.08 -4.71 -32.27
CA PHE A 493 18.71 -5.87 -32.86
C PHE A 493 17.66 -6.63 -33.68
N GLU A 494 17.99 -6.95 -34.93
CA GLU A 494 17.21 -7.84 -35.81
C GLU A 494 18.06 -9.08 -36.08
N ASP A 495 17.56 -10.23 -35.65
CA ASP A 495 18.27 -11.52 -35.76
C ASP A 495 17.70 -12.41 -36.88
N LYS A 496 16.98 -11.81 -37.83
CA LYS A 496 16.49 -12.53 -39.01
C LYS A 496 17.64 -12.90 -39.92
N ALA A 497 17.87 -14.21 -40.08
CA ALA A 497 18.95 -14.76 -40.90
C ALA A 497 19.05 -14.13 -42.30
N GLY A 498 20.24 -13.64 -42.64
CA GLY A 498 20.56 -12.96 -43.91
C GLY A 498 20.01 -11.53 -44.02
N LYS A 499 19.42 -11.01 -42.94
CA LYS A 499 18.88 -9.65 -42.81
C LYS A 499 19.19 -9.07 -41.43
N GLU A 500 20.27 -9.53 -40.80
CA GLU A 500 20.67 -9.12 -39.47
C GLU A 500 21.00 -7.63 -39.44
N GLN A 501 20.63 -6.95 -38.36
CA GLN A 501 20.86 -5.52 -38.23
C GLN A 501 21.01 -5.09 -36.78
N VAL A 502 22.00 -4.23 -36.52
CA VAL A 502 22.03 -3.37 -35.34
C VAL A 502 21.67 -1.95 -35.77
N PHE A 503 20.60 -1.40 -35.18
CA PHE A 503 20.12 -0.07 -35.47
C PHE A 503 20.22 0.81 -34.22
N LEU A 504 20.85 1.97 -34.38
CA LEU A 504 20.98 3.01 -33.36
C LEU A 504 20.32 4.28 -33.88
N HIS A 505 19.35 4.80 -33.14
CA HIS A 505 18.67 6.05 -33.44
C HIS A 505 18.69 6.99 -32.24
N ALA A 506 19.20 8.21 -32.48
CA ALA A 506 19.08 9.34 -31.58
C ALA A 506 18.08 10.34 -32.15
N GLN A 507 17.10 10.75 -31.34
CA GLN A 507 16.07 11.69 -31.77
C GLN A 507 16.62 13.10 -32.07
N ARG A 508 17.72 13.46 -31.41
CA ARG A 508 18.29 14.81 -31.47
C ARG A 508 19.82 14.74 -31.55
N ASP A 509 20.50 14.76 -30.41
CA ASP A 509 21.96 14.80 -30.33
C ASP A 509 22.50 13.40 -30.03
N TYR A 510 23.62 13.02 -30.65
CA TYR A 510 24.36 11.79 -30.37
C TYR A 510 25.81 12.13 -30.06
N ASP A 511 26.18 12.00 -28.78
CA ASP A 511 27.56 12.18 -28.31
C ASP A 511 28.22 10.83 -28.09
N LEU A 512 29.35 10.59 -28.79
CA LEU A 512 30.19 9.41 -28.59
C LEU A 512 31.54 9.85 -28.01
N ARG A 513 31.78 9.49 -26.74
CA ARG A 513 33.06 9.75 -26.06
C ARG A 513 33.80 8.45 -25.77
N ILE A 514 35.02 8.36 -26.27
CA ILE A 514 35.89 7.19 -26.11
C ILE A 514 37.14 7.63 -25.35
N GLY A 515 37.38 7.02 -24.19
CA GLY A 515 38.49 7.42 -23.30
C GLY A 515 39.88 6.95 -23.76
N HIS A 516 39.94 6.09 -24.79
CA HIS A 516 41.18 5.56 -25.34
C HIS A 516 41.00 5.31 -26.85
N ASP A 517 40.98 4.05 -27.31
CA ASP A 517 40.94 3.73 -28.75
C ASP A 517 39.52 3.47 -29.26
N SER A 518 39.21 4.00 -30.45
CA SER A 518 38.09 3.55 -31.27
C SER A 518 38.62 2.72 -32.44
N ARG A 519 38.05 1.54 -32.68
CA ARG A 519 38.40 0.69 -33.84
C ARG A 519 37.10 0.32 -34.56
N THR A 520 37.07 0.52 -35.88
CA THR A 520 35.92 0.19 -36.73
C THR A 520 36.41 -0.66 -37.90
N SER A 521 35.71 -1.76 -38.20
CA SER A 521 35.96 -2.60 -39.37
C SER A 521 34.64 -2.83 -40.10
N VAL A 522 34.59 -2.48 -41.37
CA VAL A 522 33.42 -2.64 -42.24
C VAL A 522 33.86 -3.47 -43.43
N ALA A 523 33.31 -4.68 -43.58
CA ALA A 523 33.73 -5.63 -44.60
C ALA A 523 33.19 -5.29 -46.01
N SER A 524 32.21 -4.40 -46.09
CA SER A 524 31.58 -3.95 -47.34
C SER A 524 31.60 -2.42 -47.39
N GLY A 525 30.45 -1.77 -47.63
CA GLY A 525 30.37 -0.31 -47.71
C GLY A 525 30.16 0.39 -46.37
N GLN A 526 30.89 1.49 -46.14
CA GLN A 526 30.56 2.49 -45.11
C GLN A 526 29.95 3.72 -45.80
N HIS A 527 28.73 4.09 -45.41
CA HIS A 527 28.04 5.27 -45.92
C HIS A 527 27.90 6.33 -44.83
N VAL A 528 28.41 7.53 -45.10
CA VAL A 528 28.31 8.68 -44.18
C VAL A 528 27.55 9.80 -44.88
N ASN A 529 26.46 10.25 -44.28
CA ASN A 529 25.64 11.34 -44.81
C ASN A 529 25.47 12.43 -43.75
N VAL A 530 26.08 13.59 -43.99
CA VAL A 530 26.01 14.77 -43.12
C VAL A 530 25.35 15.89 -43.90
N ALA A 531 24.11 16.23 -43.52
CA ALA A 531 23.35 17.28 -44.20
C ALA A 531 23.81 18.70 -43.82
N GLY A 532 24.39 18.85 -42.62
CA GLY A 532 25.00 20.10 -42.14
C GLY A 532 26.50 20.17 -42.45
N GLY A 533 27.27 20.71 -41.52
CA GLY A 533 28.73 20.70 -41.59
C GLY A 533 29.34 19.42 -41.00
N LEU A 534 30.42 18.94 -41.61
CA LEU A 534 31.33 17.97 -41.01
C LEU A 534 32.57 18.72 -40.53
N TRP A 535 32.85 18.65 -39.22
CA TRP A 535 34.07 19.19 -38.62
C TRP A 535 34.91 18.02 -38.11
N GLU A 536 36.13 17.92 -38.63
CA GLU A 536 37.09 16.90 -38.23
C GLU A 536 38.36 17.57 -37.71
N TRP A 537 38.79 17.17 -36.52
CA TRP A 537 40.06 17.58 -35.95
C TRP A 537 40.86 16.34 -35.58
N VAL A 538 42.02 16.19 -36.19
CA VAL A 538 42.97 15.12 -35.90
C VAL A 538 44.15 15.74 -35.16
N GLY A 539 44.28 15.46 -33.87
CA GLY A 539 45.30 16.11 -33.03
C GLY A 539 46.75 15.73 -33.34
N LYS A 540 46.97 14.69 -34.16
CA LYS A 540 48.30 14.25 -34.62
C LYS A 540 48.26 13.92 -36.12
N ASN A 541 48.32 12.64 -36.48
CA ASN A 541 48.48 12.20 -37.86
C ASN A 541 47.14 11.69 -38.42
N HIS A 542 46.82 12.10 -39.65
CA HIS A 542 45.77 11.49 -40.46
C HIS A 542 46.44 10.66 -41.56
N HIS A 543 46.36 9.33 -41.44
CA HIS A 543 46.86 8.39 -42.45
C HIS A 543 45.67 7.74 -43.15
N ALA A 544 45.59 7.91 -44.47
CA ALA A 544 44.57 7.30 -45.31
C ALA A 544 45.25 6.51 -46.44
N THR A 545 44.83 5.26 -46.61
CA THR A 545 45.19 4.42 -47.75
C THR A 545 43.91 4.01 -48.44
N VAL A 546 43.85 4.23 -49.75
CA VAL A 546 42.73 3.83 -50.61
C VAL A 546 43.32 2.94 -51.70
N ASP A 547 42.99 1.64 -51.66
CA ASP A 547 43.50 0.68 -52.65
C ASP A 547 42.83 0.83 -54.03
N GLY A 548 41.60 1.35 -54.04
CA GLY A 548 40.87 1.74 -55.25
C GLY A 548 40.97 3.23 -55.55
N ASP A 549 39.86 3.82 -56.00
CA ASP A 549 39.82 5.23 -56.38
C ASP A 549 39.45 6.16 -55.20
N HIS A 550 40.15 7.30 -55.10
CA HIS A 550 39.75 8.43 -54.27
C HIS A 550 39.09 9.50 -55.14
N VAL A 551 37.77 9.70 -54.99
CA VAL A 551 37.00 10.65 -55.79
C VAL A 551 36.37 11.69 -54.86
N GLU A 552 36.73 12.96 -55.05
CA GLU A 552 36.23 14.10 -54.26
C GLU A 552 35.54 15.12 -55.17
N SER A 553 34.38 15.64 -54.76
CA SER A 553 33.66 16.70 -55.48
C SER A 553 33.20 17.76 -54.50
N ILE A 554 33.76 18.97 -54.62
CA ILE A 554 33.43 20.13 -53.79
C ILE A 554 32.63 21.12 -54.63
N GLY A 555 31.39 21.41 -54.22
CA GLY A 555 30.54 22.40 -54.89
C GLY A 555 30.92 23.86 -54.58
N GLY A 556 31.68 24.09 -53.50
CA GLY A 556 32.22 25.39 -53.10
C GLY A 556 33.74 25.49 -53.32
N GLY A 557 34.42 26.30 -52.50
CA GLY A 557 35.88 26.42 -52.54
C GLY A 557 36.60 25.36 -51.72
N VAL A 558 37.82 25.00 -52.13
CA VAL A 558 38.77 24.23 -51.33
C VAL A 558 39.89 25.18 -50.88
N SER A 559 40.19 25.20 -49.59
CA SER A 559 41.33 25.93 -49.04
C SER A 559 42.22 24.96 -48.26
N ARG A 560 43.51 24.94 -48.58
CA ARG A 560 44.50 24.09 -47.91
C ARG A 560 45.66 24.98 -47.46
N SER A 561 45.99 24.93 -46.17
CA SER A 561 47.16 25.59 -45.60
C SER A 561 48.10 24.52 -45.06
N ILE A 562 49.24 24.33 -45.74
CA ILE A 562 50.26 23.36 -45.34
C ILE A 562 51.42 24.11 -44.69
N GLY A 563 51.77 23.76 -43.44
CA GLY A 563 52.79 24.48 -42.68
C GLY A 563 54.24 24.17 -43.06
N VAL A 564 54.48 23.05 -43.76
CA VAL A 564 55.83 22.61 -44.18
C VAL A 564 55.79 22.24 -45.66
N ASP A 565 55.65 20.95 -46.01
CA ASP A 565 55.74 20.47 -47.38
C ASP A 565 54.44 19.79 -47.85
N LEU A 566 54.07 20.03 -49.11
CA LEU A 566 53.07 19.24 -49.85
C LEU A 566 53.78 18.41 -50.92
N HIS A 567 53.66 17.08 -50.83
CA HIS A 567 54.22 16.15 -51.80
C HIS A 567 53.11 15.40 -52.56
N ASP A 568 52.88 15.76 -53.83
CA ASP A 568 52.02 15.01 -54.74
C ASP A 568 52.89 14.15 -55.69
N LYS A 569 52.81 12.83 -55.53
CA LYS A 569 53.46 11.87 -56.45
C LYS A 569 52.40 11.10 -57.21
N VAL A 570 52.33 11.29 -58.52
CA VAL A 570 51.39 10.60 -59.40
C VAL A 570 52.13 9.66 -60.35
N GLY A 571 51.66 8.41 -60.48
CA GLY A 571 52.33 7.37 -61.26
C GLY A 571 52.18 7.51 -62.77
N THR A 572 51.07 8.09 -63.24
CA THR A 572 50.74 8.23 -64.67
C THR A 572 50.54 9.69 -65.07
N ASN A 573 49.38 10.27 -64.77
CA ASN A 573 48.98 11.59 -65.27
C ASN A 573 48.59 12.53 -64.12
N TYR A 574 49.25 13.68 -64.02
CA TYR A 574 48.83 14.79 -63.16
C TYR A 574 48.22 15.91 -64.02
N ALA A 575 46.91 16.12 -63.93
CA ALA A 575 46.17 17.10 -64.73
C ALA A 575 45.49 18.12 -63.82
N VAL A 576 45.75 19.41 -64.07
CA VAL A 576 45.13 20.54 -63.36
C VAL A 576 44.42 21.42 -64.38
N HIS A 577 43.13 21.69 -64.16
CA HIS A 577 42.33 22.58 -65.00
C HIS A 577 41.71 23.69 -64.17
N ALA A 578 41.88 24.94 -64.62
CA ALA A 578 41.18 26.10 -64.09
C ALA A 578 40.40 26.76 -65.24
N GLY A 579 39.11 27.03 -65.03
CA GLY A 579 38.24 27.59 -66.09
C GLY A 579 38.59 29.02 -66.51
N THR A 580 39.28 29.77 -65.64
CA THR A 580 39.66 31.17 -65.90
C THR A 580 41.18 31.37 -65.82
N ASN A 581 41.77 31.20 -64.63
CA ASN A 581 43.19 31.49 -64.40
C ASN A 581 43.86 30.34 -63.64
N LEU A 582 45.03 29.93 -64.10
CA LEU A 582 45.96 29.09 -63.35
C LEU A 582 47.17 29.96 -62.97
N CYS A 583 47.39 30.20 -61.68
CA CYS A 583 48.55 30.93 -61.16
C CYS A 583 49.44 29.98 -60.38
N LEU A 584 50.74 29.94 -60.71
CA LEU A 584 51.77 29.21 -59.96
C LEU A 584 52.80 30.24 -59.48
N GLU A 585 52.88 30.43 -58.17
CA GLU A 585 53.79 31.38 -57.53
C GLU A 585 54.75 30.64 -56.60
N ALA A 586 56.03 31.02 -56.63
CA ALA A 586 57.05 30.50 -55.73
C ALA A 586 57.94 31.64 -55.25
N GLY A 587 58.26 31.69 -53.96
CA GLY A 587 59.01 32.80 -53.38
C GLY A 587 60.50 32.86 -53.76
N ALA A 588 61.10 31.73 -54.17
CA ALA A 588 62.51 31.66 -54.54
C ALA A 588 62.75 31.23 -55.99
N SER A 589 62.11 30.14 -56.41
CA SER A 589 62.29 29.57 -57.75
C SER A 589 61.10 28.69 -58.13
N LEU A 590 60.63 28.81 -59.38
CA LEU A 590 59.69 27.87 -60.00
C LEU A 590 60.42 27.13 -61.12
N THR A 591 60.43 25.79 -61.09
CA THR A 591 61.07 24.97 -62.13
C THR A 591 60.08 23.97 -62.73
N LEU A 592 59.95 24.00 -64.06
CA LEU A 592 59.23 23.00 -64.84
C LEU A 592 60.28 22.14 -65.55
N LYS A 593 60.37 20.85 -65.24
CA LYS A 593 61.42 19.96 -65.75
C LYS A 593 60.84 18.68 -66.33
N VAL A 594 61.36 18.26 -67.49
CA VAL A 594 61.06 16.97 -68.14
C VAL A 594 62.37 16.36 -68.62
N GLY A 595 62.77 15.21 -68.06
CA GLY A 595 64.06 14.58 -68.37
C GLY A 595 65.23 15.52 -68.11
N GLY A 596 66.05 15.77 -69.15
CA GLY A 596 67.17 16.73 -69.10
C GLY A 596 66.78 18.19 -69.41
N SER A 597 65.57 18.45 -69.89
CA SER A 597 65.11 19.80 -70.27
C SER A 597 64.34 20.48 -69.15
N PHE A 598 64.47 21.80 -69.02
CA PHE A 598 63.77 22.56 -67.99
C PHE A 598 63.55 24.04 -68.34
N ILE A 599 62.59 24.64 -67.64
CA ILE A 599 62.36 26.07 -67.53
C ILE A 599 62.44 26.43 -66.05
N THR A 600 63.32 27.35 -65.67
CA THR A 600 63.45 27.84 -64.29
C THR A 600 63.21 29.34 -64.25
N LEU A 601 62.34 29.78 -63.36
CA LEU A 601 62.06 31.18 -63.06
C LEU A 601 62.57 31.48 -61.66
N ASN A 602 63.42 32.49 -61.50
CA ASN A 602 63.93 32.95 -60.21
C ASN A 602 64.19 34.46 -60.24
N ALA A 603 64.75 35.02 -59.17
CA ALA A 603 65.05 36.45 -59.07
C ALA A 603 66.01 37.00 -60.16
N ALA A 604 66.80 36.15 -60.82
CA ALA A 604 67.72 36.53 -61.89
C ALA A 604 67.09 36.50 -63.30
N GLY A 605 65.92 35.88 -63.47
CA GLY A 605 65.20 35.82 -64.76
C GLY A 605 64.64 34.43 -65.11
N ILE A 606 64.36 34.23 -66.40
CA ILE A 606 63.85 32.96 -66.96
C ILE A 606 64.98 32.25 -67.70
N SER A 607 65.34 31.05 -67.25
CA SER A 607 66.31 30.16 -67.88
C SER A 607 65.61 29.01 -68.57
N MET A 608 65.89 28.80 -69.86
CA MET A 608 65.39 27.66 -70.65
C MET A 608 66.58 26.82 -71.11
N ASN A 609 66.55 25.52 -70.84
CA ASN A 609 67.62 24.60 -71.24
C ASN A 609 67.04 23.31 -71.83
N GLY A 610 67.53 22.93 -73.01
CA GLY A 610 67.17 21.70 -73.71
C GLY A 610 67.97 21.60 -75.01
N THR A 611 68.01 20.41 -75.61
CA THR A 611 68.73 20.13 -76.86
C THR A 611 68.26 21.02 -78.02
N MET A 612 66.97 21.40 -78.00
CA MET A 612 66.34 22.34 -78.92
C MET A 612 65.19 23.06 -78.21
N VAL A 613 65.15 24.39 -78.27
CA VAL A 613 64.07 25.21 -77.72
C VAL A 613 63.20 25.72 -78.86
N LEU A 614 61.98 25.20 -78.97
CA LEU A 614 61.03 25.56 -80.01
C LEU A 614 60.10 26.68 -79.49
N ILE A 615 60.17 27.86 -80.10
CA ILE A 615 59.29 29.00 -79.82
C ILE A 615 58.31 29.13 -81.00
N ASN A 616 57.00 29.16 -80.71
CA ASN A 616 55.93 29.22 -81.73
C ASN A 616 56.00 28.13 -82.82
N SER A 617 56.63 26.99 -82.52
CA SER A 617 56.85 25.91 -83.48
C SER A 617 56.15 24.64 -83.00
N GLY A 618 55.01 24.31 -83.61
CA GLY A 618 54.16 23.17 -83.26
C GLY A 618 52.71 23.39 -83.70
N GLY A 619 52.00 22.32 -84.08
CA GLY A 619 50.56 22.35 -84.37
C GLY A 619 49.72 22.46 -83.09
N ALA A 620 48.46 22.01 -83.12
CA ALA A 620 47.60 22.01 -81.94
C ALA A 620 48.20 21.16 -80.79
N ALA A 621 48.00 21.60 -79.54
CA ALA A 621 48.50 20.91 -78.36
C ALA A 621 47.72 19.60 -78.11
N ASN A 622 48.42 18.47 -78.08
CA ASN A 622 47.85 17.15 -77.74
C ASN A 622 47.93 16.89 -76.22
N GLY A 623 47.27 17.73 -75.42
CA GLY A 623 47.29 17.62 -73.95
C GLY A 623 46.15 16.75 -73.39
N LEU A 624 46.40 16.07 -72.27
CA LEU A 624 45.35 15.46 -71.44
C LEU A 624 44.48 16.56 -70.82
N SER A 625 43.15 16.38 -70.83
CA SER A 625 42.21 17.28 -70.15
C SER A 625 41.84 16.72 -68.77
N ALA A 626 41.71 17.58 -67.76
CA ALA A 626 41.25 17.17 -66.43
C ALA A 626 39.73 16.91 -66.47
N ALA A 627 39.33 15.65 -66.34
CA ALA A 627 37.93 15.22 -66.32
C ALA A 627 37.69 14.26 -65.14
N PRO A 628 37.58 14.76 -63.89
CA PRO A 628 37.41 13.91 -62.72
C PRO A 628 36.06 13.20 -62.73
N ALA A 629 36.04 11.98 -62.19
CA ALA A 629 34.79 11.24 -61.96
C ALA A 629 33.92 11.93 -60.89
N LYS A 630 32.62 11.66 -60.92
CA LYS A 630 31.70 12.14 -59.89
C LYS A 630 31.57 11.10 -58.78
N PRO A 631 31.64 11.47 -57.48
CA PRO A 631 31.42 10.53 -56.39
C PRO A 631 30.01 9.94 -56.41
N ASP A 632 29.88 8.67 -56.01
CA ASP A 632 28.59 8.02 -55.78
C ASP A 632 27.90 8.59 -54.53
N LYS A 633 26.55 8.61 -54.55
CA LYS A 633 25.77 9.10 -53.41
C LYS A 633 25.70 8.03 -52.31
N PRO A 634 25.94 8.38 -51.02
CA PRO A 634 25.78 7.44 -49.93
C PRO A 634 24.31 7.08 -49.70
N SER A 635 24.07 5.83 -49.32
CA SER A 635 22.73 5.34 -48.95
C SER A 635 22.29 5.91 -47.60
N PRO A 636 20.99 6.22 -47.41
CA PRO A 636 20.46 6.66 -46.12
C PRO A 636 20.35 5.50 -45.12
N ALA A 637 20.37 5.82 -43.83
CA ALA A 637 20.05 4.87 -42.76
C ALA A 637 18.54 4.52 -42.74
N ASP A 638 18.22 3.39 -42.12
CA ASP A 638 16.84 2.90 -41.92
C ASP A 638 15.98 3.86 -41.06
N LYS A 639 14.65 3.73 -41.13
CA LYS A 639 13.67 4.55 -40.40
C LYS A 639 12.66 3.67 -39.67
N ASP A 640 12.28 4.06 -38.45
CA ASP A 640 11.19 3.44 -37.68
C ASP A 640 10.17 4.50 -37.19
N LYS A 641 9.03 4.06 -36.66
CA LYS A 641 7.97 4.91 -36.10
C LYS A 641 7.98 4.86 -34.56
N GLY A 642 7.64 5.99 -33.95
CA GLY A 642 7.48 6.11 -32.50
C GLY A 642 6.17 5.50 -31.98
N GLY A 643 6.16 5.07 -30.72
CA GLY A 643 4.97 4.57 -30.01
C GLY A 643 4.12 5.68 -29.37
N SER A 644 2.99 5.30 -28.76
CA SER A 644 2.05 6.20 -28.07
C SER A 644 1.75 5.72 -26.65
N ILE A 645 1.47 6.65 -25.72
CA ILE A 645 0.95 6.33 -24.37
C ILE A 645 -0.55 6.65 -24.34
N LYS A 646 -1.34 5.77 -23.72
CA LYS A 646 -2.76 6.01 -23.43
C LYS A 646 -2.92 6.28 -21.92
N ALA A 647 -3.91 7.10 -21.58
CA ALA A 647 -4.25 7.36 -20.18
C ALA A 647 -4.76 6.08 -19.48
N PRO A 648 -4.52 5.92 -18.17
CA PRO A 648 -5.03 4.76 -17.45
C PRO A 648 -6.57 4.73 -17.49
N PRO A 649 -7.18 3.54 -17.57
CA PRO A 649 -8.63 3.41 -17.47
C PRO A 649 -9.09 3.90 -16.09
N LYS A 650 -10.11 4.77 -16.05
CA LYS A 650 -10.68 5.24 -14.79
C LYS A 650 -11.42 4.11 -14.10
N ALA A 651 -11.15 3.89 -12.82
CA ALA A 651 -11.95 3.01 -11.98
C ALA A 651 -13.41 3.48 -12.00
N LYS A 652 -14.31 2.67 -12.60
CA LYS A 652 -15.75 2.91 -12.49
C LYS A 652 -16.19 2.39 -11.14
N LEU A 653 -16.58 3.29 -10.24
CA LEU A 653 -17.30 2.90 -9.03
C LEU A 653 -18.46 1.98 -9.45
N PRO A 654 -18.61 0.77 -8.87
CA PRO A 654 -19.93 0.17 -8.84
C PRO A 654 -20.82 1.23 -8.21
N ARG A 655 -21.90 1.61 -8.91
CA ARG A 655 -22.90 2.50 -8.36
C ARG A 655 -23.24 1.90 -7.00
N ALA A 656 -22.90 2.59 -5.90
CA ALA A 656 -23.39 2.19 -4.61
C ALA A 656 -24.89 1.96 -4.81
N ALA A 657 -25.42 0.83 -4.33
CA ALA A 657 -26.83 0.76 -4.06
C ALA A 657 -27.08 1.98 -3.18
N GLN A 658 -27.60 3.06 -3.79
CA GLN A 658 -27.80 4.32 -3.12
C GLN A 658 -28.68 3.96 -1.94
N SER A 659 -28.14 4.03 -0.74
CA SER A 659 -28.93 4.07 0.47
C SER A 659 -29.86 5.27 0.29
N HIS A 660 -31.08 4.94 -0.12
CA HIS A 660 -32.23 5.79 -0.36
C HIS A 660 -31.99 7.04 -1.21
N SER A 661 -32.44 6.99 -2.47
CA SER A 661 -32.69 8.21 -3.23
C SER A 661 -33.58 9.18 -2.42
N PRO A 662 -33.42 10.51 -2.55
CA PRO A 662 -34.29 11.49 -1.89
C PRO A 662 -35.79 11.26 -2.18
N LYS A 663 -36.12 10.61 -3.31
CA LYS A 663 -37.48 10.19 -3.65
C LYS A 663 -38.02 9.08 -2.73
N ALA A 664 -37.17 8.14 -2.30
CA ALA A 664 -37.58 7.08 -1.38
C ALA A 664 -37.80 7.61 0.04
N ALA A 665 -37.01 8.59 0.48
CA ALA A 665 -37.23 9.29 1.75
C ALA A 665 -38.52 10.13 1.74
N ALA A 666 -38.80 10.82 0.63
CA ALA A 666 -40.06 11.55 0.44
C ALA A 666 -41.28 10.61 0.40
N GLN A 667 -41.19 9.48 -0.29
CA GLN A 667 -42.27 8.47 -0.33
C GLN A 667 -42.48 7.79 1.02
N ALA A 668 -41.42 7.50 1.77
CA ALA A 668 -41.53 6.95 3.12
C ALA A 668 -42.13 7.96 4.11
N MET A 669 -41.82 9.25 3.97
CA MET A 669 -42.44 10.32 4.76
C MET A 669 -43.93 10.48 4.42
N VAL A 670 -44.30 10.40 3.14
CA VAL A 670 -45.71 10.42 2.70
C VAL A 670 -46.47 9.20 3.23
N MET A 671 -45.89 8.00 3.19
CA MET A 671 -46.53 6.81 3.74
C MET A 671 -46.65 6.84 5.27
N ARG A 672 -45.64 7.37 5.98
CA ARG A 672 -45.73 7.57 7.45
C ARG A 672 -46.80 8.61 7.82
N ASN A 673 -46.91 9.69 7.06
CA ASN A 673 -47.93 10.71 7.28
C ASN A 673 -49.34 10.21 6.92
N ALA A 674 -49.48 9.37 5.88
CA ALA A 674 -50.74 8.71 5.54
C ALA A 674 -51.18 7.73 6.64
N ALA A 675 -50.25 6.92 7.16
CA ALA A 675 -50.50 5.99 8.26
C ALA A 675 -50.84 6.69 9.58
N ALA A 676 -50.23 7.84 9.88
CA ALA A 676 -50.52 8.62 11.08
C ALA A 676 -51.86 9.38 11.01
N SER A 677 -52.37 9.67 9.79
CA SER A 677 -53.59 10.46 9.58
C SER A 677 -54.80 9.62 9.12
N ASN A 678 -54.63 8.32 8.88
CA ASN A 678 -55.66 7.42 8.34
C ASN A 678 -56.25 7.87 6.98
N THR A 679 -55.49 8.66 6.22
CA THR A 679 -55.93 9.23 4.92
C THR A 679 -55.53 8.29 3.77
N PRO A 680 -56.43 7.98 2.81
CA PRO A 680 -56.08 7.17 1.64
C PRO A 680 -54.96 7.80 0.80
N LEU A 681 -54.01 6.98 0.35
CA LEU A 681 -52.77 7.42 -0.32
C LEU A 681 -53.01 8.30 -1.56
N CYS A 682 -54.19 8.19 -2.20
CA CYS A 682 -54.56 8.96 -3.38
C CYS A 682 -54.80 10.45 -3.13
N GLU A 683 -55.10 10.89 -1.90
CA GLU A 683 -55.35 12.31 -1.59
C GLU A 683 -54.07 13.11 -1.28
N ILE A 684 -52.98 12.45 -0.87
CA ILE A 684 -51.72 13.12 -0.50
C ILE A 684 -50.83 13.36 -1.74
N CYS A 685 -51.07 12.66 -2.85
CA CYS A 685 -50.29 12.79 -4.09
C CYS A 685 -50.77 13.89 -5.05
N GLN A 686 -51.85 14.63 -4.73
CA GLN A 686 -52.42 15.70 -5.57
C GLN A 686 -52.25 17.13 -5.01
N LYS A 687 -51.31 17.36 -4.09
CA LYS A 687 -50.94 18.71 -3.62
C LYS A 687 -49.47 19.02 -3.87
#